data_AF-A0A842RJL5-F1
#
_entry.id   AF-A0A842RJL5-F1
#
_cell.length_a   1.000
_cell.length_b   1.000
_cell.length_c   1.000
_cell.angle_alpha   90.00
_cell.angle_beta   90.00
_cell.angle_gamma   90.00
#
_symmetry.space_group_name_H-M   'P 1'
#
loop_
_entity.id
_entity.type
_entity.pdbx_description
1 polymer ?
#
loop_
_entity_poly.entity_id
_entity_poly.type
_entity_poly.pdbx_seq_one_letter_code
_entity_poly.pdbx_strand_id
1 'polypeptide(L)'
;MISGIKRKTTAVEGTTRYFQTVDLIISHFKREADKEKILELINEDSTFEDLLIATAAIHIYHNLGLRVNENLNLEEGTIQSTRNLELGEKKILSEEIKHLLNNSIHLEIDMLNRIINLEEKFLEILIYERDDNFQEIEKEEFIKNIGKFIEREILEIILKYPPYYFYDFIGELIGLPNEIKNQILEDSSGLKELSVELERKLQIEEKEDIYIELSTLNRIINRVKEEFEFKSYHELKMQAMPVRMIKKKIIRYDLDRYPISLNGLKSFKRANVLKRNIFDKIEEALQERINYEEFEREILHYMKNEIIKELNTNPNDFIYFLQNLNESKFEEIIYKFNKYGIYNILNIIGLNSDIVKKVKKNMIRYNIKKFDIIQLNDKKKNLDYRVKRFLNDLEYLELKNIINDKSINEDNEFRLSNFLSHEKNRFKELWSYIEDKIGITYINLKDFERKKQIIDKIFLNQLSLNSYSQILFIMDFNEIMDNLVKDSFFYLLSKILRQLSRIIESYLKVANERPLFLMALKKMMNTTESEEWVWIKIEELLIQRIVSRQEELVILYNAENQPFLINGFILARLTNRSLKYCISKYENEESPLYEKIKPLILKKDLISSISYCLGFDLIKRFEQMESLRHKEKKKLKEEKHKKQDEKKKKIREKQKNNTLNWIERRITSSLMRINSTGINPNQLYWQEKDTKITADNIKLHSEQEGFPLDLMSDYFNFTIEKIKSLYPDLKLPSQEKIKSLTKKIVEKTLTERLKHQPDKTEIENMLDGERYQISKEIASKIGRILDKALYTKFKNNRRR
;
A
#
# COMPACT_ATOMS: atom_id res chain seq x y z
N MET A 1 -28.90 -13.42 15.73
CA MET A 1 -27.84 -14.33 15.22
C MET A 1 -28.05 -14.48 13.72
N ILE A 2 -27.29 -13.76 12.91
CA ILE A 2 -27.25 -13.95 11.46
C ILE A 2 -26.02 -14.80 11.19
N SER A 3 -26.23 -16.05 10.78
CA SER A 3 -25.19 -16.97 10.34
C SER A 3 -24.61 -16.45 9.02
N GLY A 4 -23.50 -15.71 9.11
CA GLY A 4 -22.73 -15.31 7.95
C GLY A 4 -22.23 -16.54 7.20
N ILE A 5 -22.68 -16.70 5.96
CA ILE A 5 -22.24 -17.76 5.04
C ILE A 5 -20.72 -17.59 4.81
N LYS A 6 -19.95 -18.57 5.28
CA LYS A 6 -18.50 -18.72 5.04
C LYS A 6 -18.24 -18.75 3.52
N ARG A 7 -17.67 -17.67 2.95
CA ARG A 7 -16.85 -17.75 1.74
C ARG A 7 -15.38 -17.94 2.14
N LYS A 8 -15.09 -19.04 2.85
CA LYS A 8 -13.73 -19.35 3.33
C LYS A 8 -12.75 -19.50 2.17
N THR A 9 -13.14 -20.18 1.09
CA THR A 9 -12.26 -20.47 -0.06
C THR A 9 -11.91 -19.21 -0.85
N THR A 10 -12.88 -18.34 -1.17
CA THR A 10 -12.62 -17.10 -1.90
C THR A 10 -11.84 -16.07 -1.07
N ALA A 11 -12.02 -16.08 0.26
CA ALA A 11 -11.25 -15.23 1.16
C ALA A 11 -9.79 -15.71 1.27
N VAL A 12 -9.56 -17.03 1.38
CA VAL A 12 -8.21 -17.63 1.38
C VAL A 12 -7.52 -17.46 0.03
N GLU A 13 -8.22 -17.62 -1.09
CA GLU A 13 -7.67 -17.33 -2.45
C GLU A 13 -7.38 -15.85 -2.66
N GLY A 14 -8.16 -14.96 -2.03
CA GLY A 14 -7.91 -13.53 -2.01
C GLY A 14 -6.71 -13.18 -1.13
N THR A 15 -6.58 -13.82 0.04
CA THR A 15 -5.48 -13.51 0.97
C THR A 15 -4.15 -14.08 0.55
N THR A 16 -4.13 -15.30 0.00
CA THR A 16 -2.93 -15.91 -0.62
C THR A 16 -2.31 -15.04 -1.71
N ARG A 17 -3.09 -14.27 -2.47
CA ARG A 17 -2.61 -13.45 -3.61
C ARG A 17 -2.33 -11.98 -3.31
N TYR A 18 -2.84 -11.42 -2.19
CA TYR A 18 -2.84 -9.98 -1.94
C TYR A 18 -2.14 -9.54 -0.66
N PHE A 19 -1.84 -10.45 0.28
CA PHE A 19 -1.23 -10.09 1.58
C PHE A 19 0.15 -10.72 1.82
N GLN A 20 0.74 -11.40 0.84
CA GLN A 20 2.13 -11.86 0.96
C GLN A 20 3.08 -10.71 0.63
N THR A 21 3.96 -10.36 1.58
CA THR A 21 4.97 -9.30 1.41
C THR A 21 5.81 -9.51 0.15
N VAL A 22 6.13 -10.76 -0.18
CA VAL A 22 6.85 -11.15 -1.40
C VAL A 22 6.08 -10.75 -2.68
N ASP A 23 4.77 -11.03 -2.74
CA ASP A 23 3.93 -10.65 -3.88
C ASP A 23 3.81 -9.12 -4.03
N LEU A 24 3.81 -8.39 -2.91
CA LEU A 24 3.80 -6.93 -2.92
C LEU A 24 5.11 -6.35 -3.47
N ILE A 25 6.27 -6.91 -3.10
CA ILE A 25 7.57 -6.55 -3.69
C ILE A 25 7.54 -6.83 -5.20
N ILE A 26 7.12 -8.02 -5.60
CA ILE A 26 6.97 -8.43 -7.02
C ILE A 26 6.04 -7.48 -7.78
N SER A 27 4.99 -6.97 -7.14
CA SER A 27 4.04 -6.06 -7.79
C SER A 27 4.66 -4.73 -8.20
N HIS A 28 5.69 -4.25 -7.49
CA HIS A 28 6.42 -3.04 -7.87
C HIS A 28 7.19 -3.23 -9.18
N PHE A 29 7.71 -4.44 -9.42
CA PHE A 29 8.34 -4.80 -10.70
C PHE A 29 7.34 -4.91 -11.85
N LYS A 30 6.05 -5.10 -11.57
CA LYS A 30 5.01 -5.19 -12.61
C LYS A 30 4.46 -3.81 -13.03
N ARG A 31 4.67 -2.76 -12.23
CA ARG A 31 4.07 -1.42 -12.44
C ARG A 31 5.12 -0.41 -12.93
N GLU A 32 4.90 0.17 -14.10
CA GLU A 32 5.83 1.16 -14.69
C GLU A 32 6.06 2.38 -13.79
N ALA A 33 5.00 2.91 -13.15
CA ALA A 33 5.12 4.07 -12.25
C ALA A 33 5.97 3.81 -11.00
N ASP A 34 6.05 2.56 -10.53
CA ASP A 34 6.91 2.19 -9.40
C ASP A 34 8.34 1.96 -9.87
N LYS A 35 8.54 1.44 -11.10
CA LYS A 35 9.88 1.31 -11.72
C LYS A 35 10.58 2.66 -11.83
N GLU A 36 9.90 3.72 -12.25
CA GLU A 36 10.48 5.07 -12.33
C GLU A 36 11.02 5.54 -10.97
N LYS A 37 10.24 5.35 -9.89
CA LYS A 37 10.66 5.72 -8.53
C LYS A 37 11.84 4.90 -8.03
N ILE A 38 11.92 3.62 -8.41
CA ILE A 38 13.05 2.74 -8.09
C ILE A 38 14.32 3.27 -8.77
N LEU A 39 14.22 3.60 -10.05
CA LEU A 39 15.33 4.18 -10.82
C LEU A 39 15.76 5.55 -10.30
N GLU A 40 14.88 6.35 -9.68
CA GLU A 40 15.29 7.61 -9.02
C GLU A 40 16.27 7.41 -7.84
N LEU A 41 16.26 6.23 -7.19
CA LEU A 41 17.16 5.92 -6.06
C LEU A 41 18.49 5.35 -6.49
N ILE A 42 18.58 4.89 -7.74
CA ILE A 42 19.67 4.07 -8.25
C ILE A 42 20.38 4.85 -9.37
N ASN A 43 21.70 4.72 -9.47
CA ASN A 43 22.46 5.31 -10.57
C ASN A 43 22.44 4.38 -11.80
N GLU A 44 22.78 4.90 -12.99
CA GLU A 44 22.87 4.08 -14.23
C GLU A 44 23.84 2.87 -14.11
N ASP A 45 24.73 2.88 -13.11
CA ASP A 45 25.72 1.84 -12.80
C ASP A 45 25.32 0.98 -11.57
N SER A 46 24.23 0.22 -11.65
CA SER A 46 23.72 -0.58 -10.52
C SER A 46 23.63 -2.08 -10.79
N THR A 47 23.74 -2.89 -9.73
CA THR A 47 23.52 -4.33 -9.79
C THR A 47 22.05 -4.68 -9.55
N PHE A 48 21.66 -5.93 -9.81
CA PHE A 48 20.32 -6.41 -9.48
C PHE A 48 20.03 -6.34 -7.97
N GLU A 49 21.05 -6.52 -7.13
CA GLU A 49 20.94 -6.44 -5.67
C GLU A 49 20.52 -5.04 -5.21
N ASP A 50 21.19 -4.00 -5.70
CA ASP A 50 20.88 -2.61 -5.36
C ASP A 50 19.43 -2.26 -5.76
N LEU A 51 18.96 -2.85 -6.86
CA LEU A 51 17.59 -2.68 -7.32
C LEU A 51 16.57 -3.35 -6.38
N LEU A 52 16.81 -4.59 -5.97
CA LEU A 52 15.98 -5.27 -4.96
C LEU A 52 15.93 -4.46 -3.65
N ILE A 53 17.06 -3.96 -3.17
CA ILE A 53 17.15 -3.13 -1.96
C ILE A 53 16.38 -1.82 -2.10
N ALA A 54 16.50 -1.13 -3.24
CA ALA A 54 15.77 0.09 -3.51
C ALA A 54 14.24 -0.15 -3.56
N THR A 55 13.79 -1.27 -4.13
CA THR A 55 12.37 -1.65 -4.13
C THR A 55 11.84 -1.84 -2.71
N ALA A 56 12.60 -2.49 -1.84
CA ALA A 56 12.25 -2.66 -0.44
C ALA A 56 12.18 -1.32 0.31
N ALA A 57 13.16 -0.43 0.09
CA ALA A 57 13.16 0.90 0.69
C ALA A 57 11.93 1.74 0.28
N ILE A 58 11.55 1.68 -1.01
CA ILE A 58 10.34 2.34 -1.53
C ILE A 58 9.08 1.75 -0.92
N HIS A 59 9.01 0.42 -0.82
CA HIS A 59 7.88 -0.26 -0.21
C HIS A 59 7.69 0.15 1.26
N ILE A 60 8.78 0.15 2.03
CA ILE A 60 8.79 0.60 3.44
C ILE A 60 8.35 2.06 3.55
N TYR A 61 8.82 2.93 2.65
CA TYR A 61 8.52 4.35 2.70
C TYR A 61 7.09 4.70 2.28
N HIS A 62 6.67 4.27 1.09
CA HIS A 62 5.41 4.68 0.46
C HIS A 62 4.23 3.83 0.87
N ASN A 63 4.41 2.51 0.97
CA ASN A 63 3.30 1.60 1.25
C ASN A 63 3.13 1.37 2.76
N LEU A 64 4.22 1.19 3.49
CA LEU A 64 4.16 1.01 4.95
C LEU A 64 4.17 2.34 5.71
N GLY A 65 4.54 3.45 5.06
CA GLY A 65 4.53 4.78 5.67
C GLY A 65 5.61 5.02 6.72
N LEU A 66 6.67 4.20 6.73
CA LEU A 66 7.76 4.28 7.70
C LEU A 66 8.79 5.32 7.23
N ARG A 67 8.95 6.38 8.02
CA ARG A 67 9.87 7.50 7.74
C ARG A 67 11.01 7.56 8.76
N VAL A 68 12.16 8.05 8.31
CA VAL A 68 13.37 8.18 9.14
C VAL A 68 13.75 9.64 9.26
N ASN A 69 13.51 10.23 10.43
CA ASN A 69 13.79 11.64 10.66
C ASN A 69 15.23 11.84 11.17
N GLU A 70 16.18 12.16 10.30
CA GLU A 70 17.54 12.49 10.76
C GLU A 70 17.71 13.98 11.12
N ASN A 71 17.01 14.93 10.49
CA ASN A 71 17.17 16.36 10.80
C ASN A 71 15.88 17.18 10.70
N LEU A 72 15.61 17.98 11.75
CA LEU A 72 14.55 18.99 11.86
C LEU A 72 14.92 20.37 11.25
N ASN A 73 16.07 20.45 10.56
CA ASN A 73 16.68 21.72 10.14
C ASN A 73 16.74 21.88 8.61
N LEU A 74 15.73 21.42 7.88
CA LEU A 74 15.53 21.87 6.51
C LEU A 74 14.37 22.85 6.54
N GLU A 75 14.58 24.06 6.02
CA GLU A 75 13.56 25.10 5.90
C GLU A 75 12.31 24.50 5.25
N GLU A 76 11.32 24.17 6.09
CA GLU A 76 10.03 23.65 5.68
C GLU A 76 9.34 24.75 4.86
N GLY A 77 9.31 24.61 3.53
CA GLY A 77 8.65 25.62 2.70
C GLY A 77 8.73 25.46 1.19
N THR A 78 9.69 24.70 0.63
CA THR A 78 9.83 24.55 -0.83
C THR A 78 9.61 23.11 -1.31
N ILE A 79 9.04 22.94 -2.50
CA ILE A 79 8.80 21.61 -3.12
C ILE A 79 10.11 20.85 -3.33
N GLN A 80 11.21 21.57 -3.61
CA GLN A 80 12.53 20.97 -3.79
C GLN A 80 13.12 20.46 -2.46
N SER A 81 12.94 21.18 -1.35
CA SER A 81 13.40 20.72 -0.05
C SER A 81 12.63 19.48 0.42
N THR A 82 11.33 19.39 0.12
CA THR A 82 10.54 18.16 0.41
C THR A 82 10.96 16.96 -0.43
N ARG A 83 11.30 17.15 -1.72
CA ARG A 83 11.77 16.05 -2.57
C ARG A 83 13.15 15.56 -2.15
N ASN A 84 14.05 16.47 -1.80
CA ASN A 84 15.40 16.13 -1.30
C ASN A 84 15.34 15.42 0.05
N LEU A 85 14.43 15.83 0.94
CA LEU A 85 14.15 15.13 2.19
C LEU A 85 13.69 13.69 1.93
N GLU A 86 12.67 13.53 1.10
CA GLU A 86 12.14 12.20 0.74
C GLU A 86 13.23 11.28 0.16
N LEU A 87 14.06 11.80 -0.76
CA LEU A 87 15.17 11.04 -1.32
C LEU A 87 16.22 10.69 -0.25
N GLY A 88 16.52 11.61 0.68
CA GLY A 88 17.42 11.35 1.80
C GLY A 88 16.91 10.24 2.73
N GLU A 89 15.63 10.29 3.10
CA GLU A 89 14.99 9.27 3.96
C GLU A 89 15.01 7.88 3.30
N LYS A 90 14.70 7.80 2.00
CA LYS A 90 14.76 6.55 1.24
C LYS A 90 16.20 6.01 1.14
N LYS A 91 17.20 6.88 0.95
CA LYS A 91 18.61 6.46 0.92
C LYS A 91 19.05 5.87 2.25
N ILE A 92 18.69 6.49 3.37
CA ILE A 92 18.97 5.93 4.70
C ILE A 92 18.32 4.55 4.85
N LEU A 93 17.04 4.40 4.48
CA LEU A 93 16.37 3.09 4.51
C LEU A 93 17.07 2.07 3.61
N SER A 94 17.53 2.45 2.42
CA SER A 94 18.26 1.54 1.52
C SER A 94 19.58 1.07 2.13
N GLU A 95 20.32 1.96 2.79
CA GLU A 95 21.56 1.61 3.50
C GLU A 95 21.30 0.70 4.71
N GLU A 96 20.23 0.95 5.47
CA GLU A 96 19.80 0.09 6.58
C GLU A 96 19.46 -1.32 6.10
N ILE A 97 18.68 -1.43 5.02
CA ILE A 97 18.31 -2.72 4.43
C ILE A 97 19.56 -3.43 3.91
N LYS A 98 20.44 -2.74 3.19
CA LYS A 98 21.70 -3.32 2.68
C LYS A 98 22.55 -3.90 3.82
N HIS A 99 22.65 -3.17 4.94
CA HIS A 99 23.39 -3.63 6.11
C HIS A 99 22.77 -4.86 6.79
N LEU A 100 21.44 -4.93 6.85
CA LEU A 100 20.71 -6.07 7.43
C LEU A 100 20.71 -7.30 6.51
N LEU A 101 20.68 -7.08 5.19
CA LEU A 101 20.65 -8.11 4.18
C LEU A 101 22.03 -8.79 4.04
N ASN A 102 23.14 -8.03 4.06
CA ASN A 102 24.48 -8.54 3.78
C ASN A 102 24.47 -9.51 2.58
N ASN A 103 25.14 -10.66 2.65
CA ASN A 103 25.20 -11.64 1.57
C ASN A 103 23.98 -12.59 1.53
N SER A 104 22.86 -12.26 2.18
CA SER A 104 21.74 -13.20 2.30
C SER A 104 21.14 -13.61 0.95
N ILE A 105 21.05 -12.71 -0.04
CA ILE A 105 20.53 -13.08 -1.37
C ILE A 105 21.40 -14.17 -2.04
N HIS A 106 22.73 -14.03 -1.97
CA HIS A 106 23.65 -15.05 -2.48
C HIS A 106 23.50 -16.38 -1.71
N LEU A 107 23.35 -16.31 -0.39
CA LEU A 107 23.10 -17.51 0.43
C LEU A 107 21.76 -18.17 0.09
N GLU A 108 20.70 -17.40 -0.21
CA GLU A 108 19.43 -17.96 -0.67
C GLU A 108 19.58 -18.73 -1.98
N ILE A 109 20.30 -18.18 -2.96
CA ILE A 109 20.57 -18.85 -4.23
C ILE A 109 21.37 -20.14 -4.02
N ASP A 110 22.43 -20.10 -3.19
CA ASP A 110 23.22 -21.29 -2.88
C ASP A 110 22.38 -22.38 -2.20
N MET A 111 21.51 -22.01 -1.25
CA MET A 111 20.61 -22.94 -0.58
C MET A 111 19.60 -23.57 -1.56
N LEU A 112 19.04 -22.79 -2.49
CA LEU A 112 18.17 -23.30 -3.55
C LEU A 112 18.91 -24.26 -4.48
N ASN A 113 20.16 -23.95 -4.84
CA ASN A 113 21.01 -24.84 -5.63
C ASN A 113 21.33 -26.15 -4.90
N ARG A 114 21.57 -26.12 -3.59
CA ARG A 114 21.76 -27.32 -2.75
C ARG A 114 20.50 -28.19 -2.70
N ILE A 115 19.32 -27.58 -2.60
CA ILE A 115 18.03 -28.29 -2.68
C ILE A 115 17.90 -28.95 -4.05
N ILE A 116 18.12 -28.23 -5.15
CA ILE A 116 18.05 -28.77 -6.52
C ILE A 116 19.03 -29.94 -6.70
N ASN A 117 20.27 -29.83 -6.19
CA ASN A 117 21.27 -30.90 -6.24
C ASN A 117 20.79 -32.18 -5.52
N LEU A 118 20.11 -32.02 -4.39
CA LEU A 118 19.54 -33.12 -3.64
C LEU A 118 18.35 -33.73 -4.38
N GLU A 119 17.43 -32.91 -4.91
CA GLU A 119 16.31 -33.37 -5.73
C GLU A 119 16.79 -34.16 -6.96
N GLU A 120 17.84 -33.69 -7.65
CA GLU A 120 18.44 -34.40 -8.79
C GLU A 120 18.95 -35.79 -8.42
N LYS A 121 19.59 -35.94 -7.25
CA LYS A 121 20.05 -37.25 -6.77
C LYS A 121 18.91 -38.20 -6.48
N PHE A 122 17.81 -37.72 -5.89
CA PHE A 122 16.61 -38.55 -5.69
C PHE A 122 15.95 -38.93 -7.02
N LEU A 123 15.84 -37.98 -7.95
CA LEU A 123 15.30 -38.24 -9.29
C LEU A 123 16.14 -39.28 -10.04
N GLU A 124 17.47 -39.21 -9.95
CA GLU A 124 18.36 -40.21 -10.55
C GLU A 124 18.08 -41.60 -10.00
N ILE A 125 17.99 -41.76 -8.67
CA ILE A 125 17.64 -43.06 -8.06
C ILE A 125 16.30 -43.58 -8.59
N LEU A 126 15.27 -42.73 -8.57
CA LEU A 126 13.93 -43.15 -8.99
C LEU A 126 13.85 -43.48 -10.48
N ILE A 127 14.66 -42.83 -11.32
CA ILE A 127 14.78 -43.17 -12.74
C ILE A 127 15.46 -44.53 -12.88
N TYR A 128 16.61 -44.73 -12.23
CA TYR A 128 17.36 -45.99 -12.29
C TYR A 128 16.58 -47.19 -11.73
N GLU A 129 15.84 -47.00 -10.63
CA GLU A 129 14.97 -48.03 -10.04
C GLU A 129 13.87 -48.50 -11.02
N ARG A 130 13.40 -47.60 -11.90
CA ARG A 130 12.27 -47.85 -12.82
C ARG A 130 12.69 -48.22 -14.24
N ASP A 131 13.99 -48.26 -14.54
CA ASP A 131 14.58 -48.64 -15.84
C ASP A 131 15.03 -50.14 -15.87
N ASP A 132 14.50 -50.96 -14.95
CA ASP A 132 14.64 -52.43 -14.85
C ASP A 132 16.04 -53.02 -14.48
N ASN A 133 17.03 -52.19 -14.12
CA ASN A 133 18.41 -52.67 -13.86
C ASN A 133 18.83 -52.77 -12.38
N PHE A 134 17.90 -52.63 -11.42
CA PHE A 134 18.27 -52.38 -10.02
C PHE A 134 18.24 -53.64 -9.14
N GLN A 135 19.39 -54.01 -8.54
CA GLN A 135 19.43 -55.01 -7.46
C GLN A 135 19.13 -54.35 -6.11
N GLU A 136 18.41 -55.04 -5.20
CA GLU A 136 18.06 -54.49 -3.86
C GLU A 136 19.29 -54.03 -3.06
N ILE A 137 20.45 -54.67 -3.24
CA ILE A 137 21.72 -54.32 -2.60
C ILE A 137 22.23 -52.96 -3.06
N GLU A 138 22.10 -52.65 -4.37
CA GLU A 138 22.50 -51.36 -4.94
C GLU A 138 21.57 -50.24 -4.42
N LYS A 139 20.28 -50.52 -4.24
CA LYS A 139 19.32 -49.59 -3.62
C LYS A 139 19.74 -49.18 -2.21
N GLU A 140 20.09 -50.16 -1.37
CA GLU A 140 20.52 -49.88 -0.01
C GLU A 140 21.82 -49.08 0.05
N GLU A 141 22.77 -49.37 -0.84
CA GLU A 141 24.05 -48.66 -0.90
C GLU A 141 23.87 -47.21 -1.39
N PHE A 142 23.02 -46.99 -2.39
CA PHE A 142 22.67 -45.65 -2.86
C PHE A 142 21.89 -44.83 -1.83
N ILE A 143 20.90 -45.42 -1.12
CA ILE A 143 20.19 -44.75 -0.02
C ILE A 143 21.17 -44.39 1.11
N LYS A 144 22.14 -45.26 1.41
CA LYS A 144 23.22 -44.93 2.36
C LYS A 144 24.08 -43.77 1.87
N ASN A 145 24.38 -43.70 0.57
CA ASN A 145 25.17 -42.61 -0.02
C ASN A 145 24.42 -41.27 -0.03
N ILE A 146 23.13 -41.25 -0.38
CA ILE A 146 22.29 -40.05 -0.21
C ILE A 146 22.19 -39.68 1.27
N GLY A 147 22.02 -40.65 2.16
CA GLY A 147 21.99 -40.40 3.60
C GLY A 147 23.28 -39.74 4.11
N LYS A 148 24.46 -40.18 3.63
CA LYS A 148 25.75 -39.53 3.93
C LYS A 148 25.84 -38.13 3.34
N PHE A 149 25.29 -37.92 2.14
CA PHE A 149 25.25 -36.61 1.50
C PHE A 149 24.37 -35.63 2.30
N ILE A 150 23.14 -36.01 2.64
CA ILE A 150 22.22 -35.21 3.48
C ILE A 150 22.90 -34.84 4.81
N GLU A 151 23.55 -35.80 5.46
CA GLU A 151 24.23 -35.55 6.74
C GLU A 151 25.39 -34.55 6.58
N ARG A 152 26.16 -34.62 5.50
CA ARG A 152 27.21 -33.64 5.19
C ARG A 152 26.65 -32.25 4.93
N GLU A 153 25.61 -32.15 4.11
CA GLU A 153 24.95 -30.87 3.79
C GLU A 153 24.37 -30.22 5.05
N ILE A 154 23.64 -30.99 5.88
CA ILE A 154 23.09 -30.50 7.16
C ILE A 154 24.20 -29.98 8.06
N LEU A 155 25.30 -30.72 8.22
CA LEU A 155 26.43 -30.28 9.04
C LEU A 155 27.10 -29.03 8.47
N GLU A 156 27.26 -28.92 7.16
CA GLU A 156 27.83 -27.74 6.52
C GLU A 156 26.95 -26.51 6.76
N ILE A 157 25.64 -26.64 6.58
CA ILE A 157 24.66 -25.57 6.85
C ILE A 157 24.74 -25.15 8.33
N ILE A 158 24.76 -26.13 9.25
CA ILE A 158 24.83 -25.88 10.69
C ILE A 158 26.07 -25.06 11.09
N LEU A 159 27.19 -25.29 10.41
CA LEU A 159 28.49 -24.70 10.74
C LEU A 159 28.74 -23.35 10.05
N LYS A 160 28.33 -23.21 8.78
CA LYS A 160 28.71 -22.05 7.94
C LYS A 160 27.58 -21.05 7.72
N TYR A 161 26.33 -21.42 7.90
CA TYR A 161 25.18 -20.60 7.54
C TYR A 161 24.46 -20.05 8.77
N PRO A 162 23.79 -18.89 8.65
CA PRO A 162 22.83 -18.42 9.64
C PRO A 162 21.79 -19.48 10.04
N PRO A 163 21.37 -19.53 11.32
CA PRO A 163 20.46 -20.57 11.81
C PRO A 163 19.13 -20.69 11.07
N TYR A 164 18.56 -19.58 10.58
CA TYR A 164 17.29 -19.61 9.86
C TYR A 164 17.36 -20.39 8.53
N TYR A 165 18.52 -20.43 7.85
CA TYR A 165 18.69 -21.25 6.64
C TYR A 165 18.61 -22.73 6.91
N PHE A 166 19.06 -23.20 8.09
CA PHE A 166 18.87 -24.58 8.48
C PHE A 166 17.38 -24.91 8.59
N TYR A 167 16.61 -24.06 9.27
CA TYR A 167 15.17 -24.28 9.43
C TYR A 167 14.43 -24.23 8.10
N ASP A 168 14.78 -23.28 7.22
CA ASP A 168 14.20 -23.19 5.87
C ASP A 168 14.54 -24.42 5.02
N PHE A 169 15.79 -24.86 5.03
CA PHE A 169 16.24 -26.04 4.30
C PHE A 169 15.48 -27.30 4.72
N ILE A 170 15.42 -27.56 6.04
CA ILE A 170 14.67 -28.71 6.56
C ILE A 170 13.17 -28.56 6.29
N GLY A 171 12.64 -27.35 6.43
CA GLY A 171 11.25 -27.05 6.12
C GLY A 171 10.91 -27.38 4.67
N GLU A 172 11.72 -26.95 3.70
CA GLU A 172 11.51 -27.22 2.28
C GLU A 172 11.59 -28.71 1.95
N LEU A 173 12.59 -29.41 2.49
CA LEU A 173 12.75 -30.85 2.26
C LEU A 173 11.63 -31.71 2.85
N ILE A 174 10.84 -31.18 3.79
CA ILE A 174 9.71 -31.88 4.42
C ILE A 174 8.36 -31.26 4.01
N GLY A 175 8.36 -30.20 3.18
CA GLY A 175 7.15 -29.54 2.69
C GLY A 175 6.39 -28.69 3.72
N LEU A 176 7.00 -28.35 4.85
CA LEU A 176 6.36 -27.60 5.94
C LEU A 176 5.90 -26.17 5.57
N PRO A 177 6.63 -25.36 4.77
CA PRO A 177 6.27 -23.97 4.52
C PRO A 177 4.87 -23.79 3.93
N ASN A 178 4.48 -24.62 2.95
CA ASN A 178 3.17 -24.51 2.29
C ASN A 178 2.03 -24.94 3.22
N GLU A 179 2.25 -25.96 4.06
CA GLU A 179 1.28 -26.36 5.10
C GLU A 179 1.05 -25.23 6.10
N ILE A 180 2.13 -24.66 6.62
CA ILE A 180 2.09 -23.63 7.66
C ILE A 180 1.46 -22.33 7.12
N LYS A 181 1.82 -21.89 5.91
CA LYS A 181 1.21 -20.72 5.28
C LYS A 181 -0.31 -20.88 5.14
N ASN A 182 -0.78 -22.07 4.74
CA ASN A 182 -2.22 -22.35 4.66
C ASN A 182 -2.87 -22.34 6.05
N GLN A 183 -2.23 -22.91 7.07
CA GLN A 183 -2.73 -22.88 8.45
C GLN A 183 -2.86 -21.44 8.98
N ILE A 184 -1.86 -20.59 8.80
CA ILE A 184 -1.90 -19.16 9.21
C ILE A 184 -3.09 -18.45 8.55
N LEU A 185 -3.32 -18.69 7.26
CA LEU A 185 -4.43 -18.10 6.51
C LEU A 185 -5.81 -18.65 6.95
N GLU A 186 -5.88 -19.92 7.35
CA GLU A 186 -7.09 -20.50 7.93
C GLU A 186 -7.39 -19.94 9.32
N ASP A 187 -6.39 -19.83 10.19
CA ASP A 187 -6.48 -19.31 11.55
C ASP A 187 -6.95 -17.85 11.55
N SER A 188 -6.38 -17.04 10.66
CA SER A 188 -6.69 -15.61 10.53
C SER A 188 -8.08 -15.31 9.96
N SER A 189 -8.67 -16.26 9.23
CA SER A 189 -10.06 -16.18 8.76
C SER A 189 -11.10 -16.29 9.89
N GLY A 190 -10.66 -16.51 11.13
CA GLY A 190 -11.48 -16.51 12.35
C GLY A 190 -12.08 -15.15 12.73
N LEU A 191 -13.13 -15.18 13.56
CA LEU A 191 -13.83 -13.97 14.03
C LEU A 191 -12.89 -13.03 14.79
N LYS A 192 -12.95 -11.73 14.47
CA LYS A 192 -12.21 -10.68 15.18
C LYS A 192 -12.75 -10.53 16.60
N GLU A 193 -11.89 -10.63 17.60
CA GLU A 193 -12.24 -10.19 18.95
C GLU A 193 -12.41 -8.68 18.98
N LEU A 194 -13.57 -8.22 19.45
CA LEU A 194 -13.85 -6.82 19.69
C LEU A 194 -13.29 -6.43 21.05
N SER A 195 -12.51 -5.34 21.07
CA SER A 195 -12.02 -4.65 22.27
C SER A 195 -11.29 -5.55 23.29
N VAL A 196 -9.99 -5.73 23.08
CA VAL A 196 -9.08 -6.34 24.06
C VAL A 196 -8.48 -5.27 24.98
N GLU A 197 -8.46 -5.52 26.30
CA GLU A 197 -7.80 -4.68 27.31
C GLU A 197 -6.30 -4.50 27.02
N LEU A 198 -5.70 -3.36 27.41
CA LEU A 198 -4.31 -3.03 27.09
C LEU A 198 -3.32 -4.10 27.59
N GLU A 199 -3.53 -4.64 28.79
CA GLU A 199 -2.66 -5.67 29.38
C GLU A 199 -2.69 -6.97 28.56
N ARG A 200 -3.89 -7.39 28.13
CA ARG A 200 -4.04 -8.50 27.20
C ARG A 200 -3.43 -8.18 25.83
N LYS A 201 -3.54 -6.95 25.33
CA LYS A 201 -2.89 -6.53 24.08
C LYS A 201 -1.36 -6.55 24.15
N LEU A 202 -0.79 -6.27 25.32
CA LEU A 202 0.66 -6.36 25.55
C LEU A 202 1.14 -7.81 25.57
N GLN A 203 0.31 -8.73 26.06
CA GLN A 203 0.59 -10.17 26.10
C GLN A 203 0.31 -10.89 24.76
N ILE A 204 -0.73 -10.47 24.04
CA ILE A 204 -1.13 -11.09 22.78
C ILE A 204 -0.24 -10.54 21.65
N GLU A 205 0.30 -11.46 20.85
CA GLU A 205 1.01 -11.11 19.62
C GLU A 205 0.04 -10.54 18.57
N GLU A 206 0.54 -9.66 17.72
CA GLU A 206 -0.23 -9.21 16.57
C GLU A 206 -0.55 -10.38 15.64
N LYS A 207 -1.59 -10.21 14.80
CA LYS A 207 -2.05 -11.29 13.96
C LYS A 207 -0.97 -11.76 12.98
N GLU A 208 -0.79 -13.07 12.93
CA GLU A 208 0.22 -13.74 12.10
C GLU A 208 -0.02 -13.60 10.59
N ASP A 209 -1.26 -13.30 10.15
CA ASP A 209 -1.59 -13.08 8.73
C ASP A 209 -0.99 -11.81 8.13
N ILE A 210 -0.56 -10.87 8.97
CA ILE A 210 0.10 -9.64 8.53
C ILE A 210 1.59 -9.89 8.27
N TYR A 211 2.19 -10.88 8.94
CA TYR A 211 3.63 -11.16 8.93
C TYR A 211 3.89 -12.60 8.48
N ILE A 212 3.40 -12.94 7.29
CA ILE A 212 3.33 -14.34 6.83
C ILE A 212 4.72 -14.98 6.82
N GLU A 213 5.76 -14.30 6.35
CA GLU A 213 7.10 -14.91 6.22
C GLU A 213 7.82 -15.04 7.57
N LEU A 214 7.65 -14.08 8.48
CA LEU A 214 8.13 -14.17 9.87
C LEU A 214 7.39 -15.24 10.66
N SER A 215 6.05 -15.25 10.61
CA SER A 215 5.23 -16.24 11.30
C SER A 215 5.47 -17.65 10.76
N THR A 216 5.68 -17.79 9.45
CA THR A 216 6.07 -19.08 8.85
C THR A 216 7.40 -19.57 9.42
N LEU A 217 8.43 -18.72 9.47
CA LEU A 217 9.73 -19.08 10.05
C LEU A 217 9.59 -19.49 11.52
N ASN A 218 8.88 -18.71 12.33
CA ASN A 218 8.69 -19.00 13.76
C ASN A 218 7.97 -20.33 13.99
N ARG A 219 6.90 -20.61 13.23
CA ARG A 219 6.19 -21.90 13.30
C ARG A 219 7.05 -23.06 12.81
N ILE A 220 7.87 -22.88 11.76
CA ILE A 220 8.84 -23.90 11.31
C ILE A 220 9.85 -24.19 12.43
N ILE A 221 10.44 -23.17 13.04
CA ILE A 221 11.41 -23.32 14.13
C ILE A 221 10.81 -24.16 15.26
N ASN A 222 9.60 -23.83 15.70
CA ASN A 222 8.94 -24.56 16.79
C ASN A 222 8.62 -26.00 16.40
N ARG A 223 8.01 -26.21 15.22
CA ARG A 223 7.64 -27.56 14.74
C ARG A 223 8.85 -28.46 14.52
N VAL A 224 9.96 -27.93 14.00
CA VAL A 224 11.22 -28.66 13.81
C VAL A 224 11.86 -29.00 15.17
N LYS A 225 11.87 -28.07 16.13
CA LYS A 225 12.37 -28.34 17.49
C LYS A 225 11.55 -29.42 18.21
N GLU A 226 10.23 -29.39 18.07
CA GLU A 226 9.32 -30.36 18.65
C GLU A 226 9.43 -31.74 17.98
N GLU A 227 9.43 -31.80 16.65
CA GLU A 227 9.46 -33.08 15.90
C GLU A 227 10.80 -33.83 16.04
N PHE A 228 11.91 -33.11 16.22
CA PHE A 228 13.25 -33.70 16.33
C PHE A 228 13.86 -33.58 17.73
N GLU A 229 13.08 -33.14 18.71
CA GLU A 229 13.40 -33.15 20.15
C GLU A 229 14.72 -32.47 20.54
N PHE A 230 15.00 -31.27 20.01
CA PHE A 230 16.17 -30.48 20.41
C PHE A 230 15.79 -29.08 20.90
N LYS A 231 16.49 -28.58 21.93
CA LYS A 231 16.15 -27.32 22.60
C LYS A 231 16.73 -26.10 21.89
N SER A 232 17.95 -26.23 21.35
CA SER A 232 18.66 -25.10 20.75
C SER A 232 19.44 -25.50 19.50
N TYR A 233 19.67 -24.54 18.61
CA TYR A 233 20.53 -24.73 17.45
C TYR A 233 21.97 -25.12 17.83
N HIS A 234 22.44 -24.66 19.00
CA HIS A 234 23.76 -25.03 19.50
C HIS A 234 23.87 -26.51 19.88
N GLU A 235 22.76 -27.11 20.34
CA GLU A 235 22.68 -28.54 20.66
C GLU A 235 22.85 -29.42 19.42
N LEU A 236 22.35 -28.96 18.26
CA LEU A 236 22.53 -29.64 16.96
C LEU A 236 24.01 -29.71 16.53
N LYS A 237 24.87 -28.79 16.97
CA LYS A 237 26.31 -28.84 16.70
C LYS A 237 27.01 -29.97 17.46
N MET A 238 26.43 -30.40 18.58
CA MET A 238 27.04 -31.34 19.53
C MET A 238 26.41 -32.74 19.47
N GLN A 239 25.13 -32.85 19.10
CA GLN A 239 24.39 -34.11 19.13
C GLN A 239 24.13 -34.69 17.72
N ALA A 240 24.51 -35.95 17.52
CA ALA A 240 24.29 -36.65 16.25
C ALA A 240 22.86 -37.22 16.09
N MET A 241 22.09 -37.37 17.17
CA MET A 241 20.78 -38.04 17.13
C MET A 241 19.70 -37.22 16.38
N PRO A 242 19.52 -35.91 16.65
CA PRO A 242 18.56 -35.09 15.89
C PRO A 242 18.86 -35.09 14.38
N VAL A 243 20.14 -34.97 13.99
CA VAL A 243 20.58 -35.01 12.59
C VAL A 243 20.20 -36.35 11.92
N ARG A 244 20.33 -37.48 12.63
CA ARG A 244 19.92 -38.79 12.13
C ARG A 244 18.40 -38.90 11.95
N MET A 245 17.62 -38.33 12.85
CA MET A 245 16.15 -38.31 12.76
C MET A 245 15.68 -37.47 11.57
N ILE A 246 16.24 -36.27 11.42
CA ILE A 246 16.00 -35.37 10.28
C ILE A 246 16.29 -36.08 8.96
N LYS A 247 17.47 -36.69 8.84
CA LYS A 247 17.86 -37.47 7.66
C LYS A 247 16.84 -38.56 7.30
N LYS A 248 16.39 -39.35 8.28
CA LYS A 248 15.39 -40.41 8.05
C LYS A 248 14.06 -39.84 7.56
N LYS A 249 13.65 -38.69 8.10
CA LYS A 249 12.40 -38.03 7.71
C LYS A 249 12.47 -37.49 6.28
N ILE A 250 13.57 -36.82 5.92
CA ILE A 250 13.81 -36.31 4.56
C ILE A 250 13.75 -37.45 3.55
N ILE A 251 14.52 -38.53 3.76
CA ILE A 251 14.55 -39.67 2.84
C ILE A 251 13.15 -40.25 2.63
N ARG A 252 12.39 -40.41 3.73
CA ARG A 252 11.03 -40.94 3.64
C ARG A 252 10.09 -40.01 2.86
N TYR A 253 10.16 -38.71 3.13
CA TYR A 253 9.28 -37.73 2.50
C TYR A 253 9.59 -37.57 1.00
N ASP A 254 10.86 -37.40 0.63
CA ASP A 254 11.24 -37.17 -0.76
C ASP A 254 11.00 -38.38 -1.66
N LEU A 255 11.16 -39.61 -1.16
CA LEU A 255 10.84 -40.82 -1.94
C LEU A 255 9.35 -40.87 -2.34
N ASP A 256 8.45 -40.34 -1.51
CA ASP A 256 7.01 -40.36 -1.73
C ASP A 256 6.50 -39.15 -2.54
N ARG A 257 7.35 -38.12 -2.77
CA ARG A 257 6.95 -36.83 -3.37
C ARG A 257 6.88 -36.85 -4.91
N TYR A 258 7.70 -37.68 -5.56
CA TYR A 258 7.92 -37.60 -7.02
C TYR A 258 6.90 -38.40 -7.84
N PRO A 259 6.64 -38.02 -9.11
CA PRO A 259 5.70 -38.73 -9.97
C PRO A 259 6.12 -40.18 -10.22
N ILE A 260 5.15 -41.09 -10.39
CA ILE A 260 5.38 -42.55 -10.62
C ILE A 260 5.92 -42.83 -12.04
N SER A 261 5.57 -42.01 -13.03
CA SER A 261 6.01 -42.23 -14.41
C SER A 261 7.47 -41.85 -14.64
N LEU A 262 8.23 -42.67 -15.37
CA LEU A 262 9.61 -42.40 -15.76
C LEU A 262 9.75 -41.11 -16.61
N ASN A 263 8.80 -40.85 -17.52
CA ASN A 263 8.78 -39.60 -18.29
C ASN A 263 8.50 -38.36 -17.41
N GLY A 264 7.66 -38.49 -16.39
CA GLY A 264 7.45 -37.46 -15.38
C GLY A 264 8.73 -37.13 -14.60
N LEU A 265 9.50 -38.15 -14.18
CA LEU A 265 10.80 -37.95 -13.51
C LEU A 265 11.81 -37.23 -14.42
N LYS A 266 11.91 -37.64 -15.70
CA LYS A 266 12.76 -36.96 -16.68
C LYS A 266 12.35 -35.51 -16.90
N SER A 267 11.06 -35.20 -16.82
CA SER A 267 10.52 -33.84 -16.94
C SER A 267 10.80 -32.99 -15.71
N PHE A 268 10.76 -33.58 -14.51
CA PHE A 268 11.22 -32.94 -13.28
C PHE A 268 12.72 -32.59 -13.38
N LYS A 269 13.56 -33.51 -13.87
CA LYS A 269 14.99 -33.26 -14.08
C LYS A 269 15.23 -32.09 -15.04
N ARG A 270 14.50 -32.03 -16.15
CA ARG A 270 14.57 -30.91 -17.12
C ARG A 270 14.13 -29.57 -16.49
N ALA A 271 13.11 -29.56 -15.64
CA ALA A 271 12.72 -28.36 -14.90
C ALA A 271 13.80 -27.91 -13.92
N ASN A 272 14.49 -28.83 -13.24
CA ASN A 272 15.60 -28.51 -12.33
C ASN A 272 16.80 -27.88 -13.07
N VAL A 273 17.11 -28.36 -14.27
CA VAL A 273 18.11 -27.74 -15.15
C VAL A 273 17.73 -26.30 -15.50
N LEU A 274 16.45 -26.06 -15.84
CA LEU A 274 15.99 -24.69 -16.12
C LEU A 274 16.08 -23.79 -14.87
N LYS A 275 15.67 -24.27 -13.69
CA LYS A 275 15.80 -23.52 -12.42
C LYS A 275 17.25 -23.11 -12.16
N ARG A 276 18.19 -24.06 -12.25
CA ARG A 276 19.62 -23.81 -12.04
C ARG A 276 20.14 -22.74 -13.00
N ASN A 277 19.87 -22.89 -14.29
CA ASN A 277 20.30 -21.91 -15.30
C ASN A 277 19.72 -20.49 -15.06
N ILE A 278 18.50 -20.39 -14.52
CA ILE A 278 17.92 -19.09 -14.16
C ILE A 278 18.62 -18.52 -12.93
N PHE A 279 18.87 -19.34 -11.91
CA PHE A 279 19.59 -18.92 -10.72
C PHE A 279 21.03 -18.48 -11.01
N ASP A 280 21.73 -19.19 -11.89
CA ASP A 280 23.08 -18.79 -12.35
C ASP A 280 23.05 -17.41 -13.02
N LYS A 281 22.08 -17.18 -13.93
CA LYS A 281 21.88 -15.87 -14.57
C LYS A 281 21.52 -14.75 -13.58
N ILE A 282 20.74 -15.06 -12.55
CA ILE A 282 20.43 -14.09 -11.49
C ILE A 282 21.68 -13.81 -10.65
N GLU A 283 22.48 -14.82 -10.35
CA GLU A 283 23.72 -14.68 -9.59
C GLU A 283 24.76 -13.82 -10.32
N GLU A 284 24.92 -14.01 -11.63
CA GLU A 284 25.71 -13.12 -12.49
C GLU A 284 25.22 -11.66 -12.39
N ALA A 285 23.90 -11.45 -12.46
CA ALA A 285 23.28 -10.12 -12.40
C ALA A 285 23.36 -9.43 -11.04
N LEU A 286 23.58 -10.18 -9.96
CA LEU A 286 23.85 -9.62 -8.62
C LEU A 286 25.26 -9.01 -8.54
N GLN A 287 26.22 -9.55 -9.30
CA GLN A 287 27.62 -9.12 -9.28
C GLN A 287 27.93 -8.08 -10.35
N GLU A 288 27.30 -8.21 -11.53
CA GLU A 288 27.55 -7.36 -12.68
C GLU A 288 26.60 -6.16 -12.75
N ARG A 289 27.05 -5.11 -13.44
CA ARG A 289 26.20 -3.94 -13.73
C ARG A 289 25.21 -4.32 -14.80
N ILE A 290 23.92 -4.05 -14.54
CA ILE A 290 22.86 -4.44 -15.46
C ILE A 290 21.94 -3.28 -15.82
N ASN A 291 21.43 -3.31 -17.05
CA ASN A 291 20.20 -2.63 -17.40
C ASN A 291 19.03 -3.59 -17.11
N TYR A 292 18.21 -3.26 -16.11
CA TYR A 292 17.12 -4.13 -15.66
C TYR A 292 16.12 -4.47 -16.78
N GLU A 293 15.79 -3.53 -17.66
CA GLU A 293 14.84 -3.81 -18.74
C GLU A 293 15.38 -4.83 -19.75
N GLU A 294 16.68 -4.75 -20.05
CA GLU A 294 17.36 -5.68 -20.95
C GLU A 294 17.48 -7.05 -20.28
N PHE A 295 17.92 -7.08 -19.02
CA PHE A 295 18.00 -8.28 -18.21
C PHE A 295 16.65 -9.02 -18.09
N GLU A 296 15.57 -8.31 -17.75
CA GLU A 296 14.22 -8.88 -17.64
C GLU A 296 13.79 -9.46 -19.00
N ARG A 297 14.04 -8.75 -20.11
CA ARG A 297 13.69 -9.24 -21.45
C ARG A 297 14.50 -10.48 -21.84
N GLU A 298 15.79 -10.51 -21.55
CA GLU A 298 16.68 -11.63 -21.88
C GLU A 298 16.29 -12.91 -21.12
N ILE A 299 16.07 -12.82 -19.80
CA ILE A 299 15.66 -13.97 -19.00
C ILE A 299 14.28 -14.47 -19.44
N LEU A 300 13.30 -13.58 -19.61
CA LEU A 300 11.96 -13.99 -20.05
C LEU A 300 12.01 -14.60 -21.46
N HIS A 301 12.84 -14.08 -22.36
CA HIS A 301 13.01 -14.68 -23.69
C HIS A 301 13.64 -16.07 -23.62
N TYR A 302 14.68 -16.24 -22.79
CA TYR A 302 15.32 -17.53 -22.56
C TYR A 302 14.34 -18.55 -21.99
N MET A 303 13.61 -18.21 -20.92
CA MET A 303 12.59 -19.07 -20.32
C MET A 303 11.49 -19.42 -21.30
N LYS A 304 11.02 -18.46 -22.11
CA LYS A 304 9.99 -18.69 -23.13
C LYS A 304 10.43 -19.74 -24.13
N ASN A 305 11.68 -19.68 -24.59
CA ASN A 305 12.22 -20.64 -25.55
C ASN A 305 12.30 -22.05 -24.94
N GLU A 306 12.78 -22.18 -23.72
CA GLU A 306 12.86 -23.48 -23.03
C GLU A 306 11.47 -24.09 -22.73
N ILE A 307 10.52 -23.28 -22.25
CA ILE A 307 9.15 -23.75 -22.00
C ILE A 307 8.47 -24.18 -23.31
N ILE A 308 8.68 -23.48 -24.42
CA ILE A 308 8.14 -23.88 -25.74
C ILE A 308 8.80 -25.18 -26.24
N LYS A 309 10.10 -25.37 -26.01
CA LYS A 309 10.77 -26.64 -26.37
C LYS A 309 10.15 -27.81 -25.62
N GLU A 310 9.95 -27.67 -24.32
CA GLU A 310 9.36 -28.71 -23.47
C GLU A 310 7.92 -29.03 -23.86
N LEU A 311 7.12 -28.00 -24.14
CA LEU A 311 5.74 -28.13 -24.59
C LEU A 311 5.61 -28.98 -25.87
N ASN A 312 6.60 -28.88 -26.77
CA ASN A 312 6.62 -29.62 -28.03
C ASN A 312 7.07 -31.08 -27.89
N THR A 313 7.53 -31.53 -26.72
CA THR A 313 7.91 -32.94 -26.48
C THR A 313 6.70 -33.82 -26.20
N ASN A 314 6.00 -33.59 -25.08
CA ASN A 314 4.77 -34.29 -24.72
C ASN A 314 3.90 -33.41 -23.79
N PRO A 315 2.63 -33.15 -24.11
CA PRO A 315 1.77 -32.26 -23.32
C PRO A 315 1.45 -32.77 -21.91
N ASN A 316 1.38 -34.08 -21.70
CA ASN A 316 1.15 -34.63 -20.36
C ASN A 316 2.38 -34.47 -19.47
N ASP A 317 3.57 -34.65 -20.06
CA ASP A 317 4.86 -34.46 -19.38
C ASP A 317 5.14 -32.98 -19.08
N PHE A 318 4.61 -32.08 -19.92
CA PHE A 318 4.68 -30.63 -19.69
C PHE A 318 3.97 -30.20 -18.39
N ILE A 319 2.91 -30.90 -17.97
CA ILE A 319 2.28 -30.62 -16.68
C ILE A 319 3.25 -30.92 -15.55
N TYR A 320 3.93 -32.09 -15.59
CA TYR A 320 4.94 -32.45 -14.60
C TYR A 320 6.12 -31.46 -14.60
N PHE A 321 6.55 -31.00 -15.78
CA PHE A 321 7.56 -29.95 -15.90
C PHE A 321 7.13 -28.67 -15.18
N LEU A 322 5.91 -28.17 -15.42
CA LEU A 322 5.41 -26.96 -14.74
C LEU A 322 5.12 -27.16 -13.25
N GLN A 323 4.71 -28.36 -12.84
CA GLN A 323 4.52 -28.70 -11.42
C GLN A 323 5.84 -28.56 -10.68
N ASN A 324 6.94 -29.07 -11.22
CA ASN A 324 8.24 -28.91 -10.59
C ASN A 324 8.75 -27.47 -10.68
N LEU A 325 8.65 -26.83 -11.86
CA LEU A 325 9.12 -25.46 -12.07
C LEU A 325 8.48 -24.45 -11.11
N ASN A 326 7.16 -24.59 -10.86
CA ASN A 326 6.39 -23.69 -10.00
C ASN A 326 6.09 -24.27 -8.61
N GLU A 327 6.64 -25.45 -8.28
CA GLU A 327 6.34 -26.27 -7.10
C GLU A 327 4.85 -26.28 -6.71
N SER A 328 3.99 -26.40 -7.72
CA SER A 328 2.53 -26.29 -7.58
C SER A 328 1.89 -27.67 -7.65
N LYS A 329 0.75 -27.84 -6.97
CA LYS A 329 -0.04 -29.08 -7.08
C LYS A 329 -0.63 -29.21 -8.48
N PHE A 330 -0.98 -30.45 -8.86
CA PHE A 330 -1.61 -30.72 -10.17
C PHE A 330 -2.86 -29.86 -10.39
N GLU A 331 -3.72 -29.80 -9.38
CA GLU A 331 -4.98 -29.05 -9.38
C GLU A 331 -4.75 -27.55 -9.64
N GLU A 332 -3.70 -26.98 -9.08
CA GLU A 332 -3.34 -25.57 -9.25
C GLU A 332 -2.85 -25.26 -10.67
N ILE A 333 -2.07 -26.16 -11.27
CA ILE A 333 -1.62 -26.04 -12.66
C ILE A 333 -2.81 -26.12 -13.62
N ILE A 334 -3.72 -27.07 -13.40
CA ILE A 334 -4.96 -27.18 -14.20
C ILE A 334 -5.82 -25.92 -14.04
N TYR A 335 -5.96 -25.40 -12.82
CA TYR A 335 -6.66 -24.14 -12.59
C TYR A 335 -6.00 -22.97 -13.32
N LYS A 336 -4.66 -22.84 -13.30
CA LYS A 336 -3.92 -21.81 -14.04
C LYS A 336 -4.18 -21.93 -15.55
N PHE A 337 -4.16 -23.13 -16.11
CA PHE A 337 -4.49 -23.34 -17.53
C PHE A 337 -5.92 -22.94 -17.87
N ASN A 338 -6.89 -23.33 -17.03
CA ASN A 338 -8.29 -22.94 -17.22
C ASN A 338 -8.48 -21.42 -17.18
N LYS A 339 -7.75 -20.70 -16.30
CA LYS A 339 -7.76 -19.23 -16.22
C LYS A 339 -7.25 -18.59 -17.52
N TYR A 340 -6.29 -19.22 -18.18
CA TYR A 340 -5.76 -18.81 -19.49
C TYR A 340 -6.58 -19.31 -20.68
N GLY A 341 -7.74 -19.95 -20.44
CA GLY A 341 -8.63 -20.45 -21.49
C GLY A 341 -8.19 -21.79 -22.12
N ILE A 342 -7.22 -22.47 -21.50
CA ILE A 342 -6.77 -23.81 -21.90
C ILE A 342 -7.61 -24.84 -21.14
N TYR A 343 -8.64 -25.37 -21.79
CA TYR A 343 -9.47 -26.45 -21.24
C TYR A 343 -9.02 -27.85 -21.66
N ASN A 344 -8.20 -27.94 -22.71
CA ASN A 344 -7.62 -29.20 -23.18
C ASN A 344 -6.18 -28.95 -23.62
N ILE A 345 -5.26 -29.60 -22.90
CA ILE A 345 -3.81 -29.46 -23.09
C ILE A 345 -3.36 -30.05 -24.44
N LEU A 346 -4.13 -30.99 -25.01
CA LEU A 346 -3.86 -31.54 -26.35
C LEU A 346 -4.02 -30.49 -27.46
N ASN A 347 -4.75 -29.39 -27.22
CA ASN A 347 -4.82 -28.28 -28.17
C ASN A 347 -3.48 -27.54 -28.30
N ILE A 348 -2.51 -27.82 -27.43
CA ILE A 348 -1.21 -27.16 -27.41
C ILE A 348 -0.16 -27.96 -28.23
N ILE A 349 -0.48 -29.18 -28.68
CA ILE A 349 0.44 -30.05 -29.42
C ILE A 349 0.90 -29.39 -30.72
N GLY A 350 2.23 -29.40 -30.95
CA GLY A 350 2.86 -29.07 -32.22
C GLY A 350 2.83 -27.58 -32.57
N LEU A 351 2.52 -26.71 -31.61
CA LEU A 351 2.46 -25.27 -31.83
C LEU A 351 3.87 -24.67 -31.87
N ASN A 352 4.29 -24.29 -33.07
CA ASN A 352 5.50 -23.49 -33.28
C ASN A 352 5.13 -22.04 -33.63
N SER A 353 6.03 -21.11 -33.32
CA SER A 353 5.96 -19.69 -33.67
C SER A 353 5.65 -19.44 -35.15
N ASP A 354 6.06 -20.35 -36.05
CA ASP A 354 5.77 -20.29 -37.48
C ASP A 354 4.30 -20.59 -37.82
N ILE A 355 3.67 -21.53 -37.11
CA ILE A 355 2.24 -21.84 -37.28
C ILE A 355 1.41 -20.64 -36.81
N VAL A 356 1.79 -20.02 -35.68
CA VAL A 356 1.14 -18.80 -35.16
C VAL A 356 1.18 -17.68 -36.20
N LYS A 357 2.35 -17.45 -36.83
CA LYS A 357 2.50 -16.44 -37.90
C LYS A 357 1.66 -16.79 -39.13
N LYS A 358 1.65 -18.05 -39.57
CA LYS A 358 0.85 -18.51 -40.73
C LYS A 358 -0.65 -18.36 -40.49
N VAL A 359 -1.14 -18.71 -39.30
CA VAL A 359 -2.55 -18.53 -38.89
C VAL A 359 -2.92 -17.05 -38.92
N LYS A 360 -2.14 -16.17 -38.28
CA LYS A 360 -2.41 -14.72 -38.28
C LYS A 360 -2.42 -14.13 -39.70
N LYS A 361 -1.46 -14.52 -40.55
CA LYS A 361 -1.40 -14.09 -41.95
C LYS A 361 -2.61 -14.57 -42.76
N ASN A 362 -3.02 -15.83 -42.58
CA ASN A 362 -4.18 -16.39 -43.27
C ASN A 362 -5.50 -15.77 -42.78
N MET A 363 -5.63 -15.47 -41.50
CA MET A 363 -6.82 -14.77 -40.98
C MET A 363 -6.99 -13.39 -41.63
N ILE A 364 -5.90 -12.63 -41.78
CA ILE A 364 -5.91 -11.34 -42.50
C ILE A 364 -6.24 -11.55 -43.98
N ARG A 365 -5.57 -12.51 -44.64
CA ARG A 365 -5.74 -12.78 -46.08
C ARG A 365 -7.18 -13.16 -46.46
N TYR A 366 -7.87 -13.91 -45.61
CA TYR A 366 -9.22 -14.39 -45.87
C TYR A 366 -10.31 -13.60 -45.12
N ASN A 367 -9.96 -12.48 -44.45
CA ASN A 367 -10.86 -11.64 -43.69
C ASN A 367 -11.70 -12.44 -42.64
N ILE A 368 -11.04 -13.38 -41.96
CA ILE A 368 -11.64 -14.18 -40.88
C ILE A 368 -11.36 -13.47 -39.56
N LYS A 369 -12.41 -13.12 -38.83
CA LYS A 369 -12.32 -12.51 -37.50
C LYS A 369 -12.33 -13.58 -36.41
N LYS A 370 -11.76 -13.27 -35.24
CA LYS A 370 -11.82 -14.12 -34.03
C LYS A 370 -13.27 -14.54 -33.70
N PHE A 371 -14.22 -13.62 -33.86
CA PHE A 371 -15.64 -13.87 -33.63
C PHE A 371 -16.24 -14.93 -34.57
N ASP A 372 -15.80 -14.99 -35.83
CA ASP A 372 -16.29 -15.99 -36.80
C ASP A 372 -15.95 -17.42 -36.31
N ILE A 373 -14.75 -17.61 -35.74
CA ILE A 373 -14.32 -18.90 -35.19
C ILE A 373 -15.05 -19.23 -33.88
N ILE A 374 -15.31 -18.22 -33.03
CA ILE A 374 -16.11 -18.40 -31.79
C ILE A 374 -17.52 -18.87 -32.12
N GLN A 375 -18.16 -18.28 -33.15
CA GLN A 375 -19.48 -18.71 -33.60
C GLN A 375 -19.48 -20.15 -34.10
N LEU A 376 -18.42 -20.60 -34.78
CA LEU A 376 -18.31 -21.99 -35.23
C LEU A 376 -18.10 -22.98 -34.08
N ASN A 377 -17.33 -22.58 -33.06
CA ASN A 377 -16.99 -23.44 -31.92
C ASN A 377 -18.13 -23.62 -30.92
N ASP A 378 -18.97 -22.60 -30.71
CA ASP A 378 -20.10 -22.66 -29.78
C ASP A 378 -21.37 -23.20 -30.46
N LYS A 379 -21.83 -24.40 -30.05
CA LYS A 379 -23.04 -25.05 -30.58
C LYS A 379 -24.29 -24.16 -30.53
N LYS A 380 -24.40 -23.24 -29.55
CA LYS A 380 -25.56 -22.32 -29.43
C LYS A 380 -25.49 -21.16 -30.41
N LYS A 381 -24.29 -20.74 -30.82
CA LYS A 381 -24.04 -19.60 -31.71
C LYS A 381 -23.76 -20.02 -33.15
N ASN A 382 -23.47 -21.30 -33.39
CA ASN A 382 -23.22 -21.86 -34.71
C ASN A 382 -24.50 -21.80 -35.55
N LEU A 383 -24.46 -21.01 -36.62
CA LEU A 383 -25.60 -20.73 -37.46
C LEU A 383 -26.08 -22.00 -38.18
N ASP A 384 -25.17 -22.85 -38.63
CA ASP A 384 -25.52 -24.11 -39.29
C ASP A 384 -26.26 -25.05 -38.34
N TYR A 385 -25.85 -25.10 -37.08
CA TYR A 385 -26.51 -25.93 -36.08
C TYR A 385 -27.92 -25.41 -35.76
N ARG A 386 -28.09 -24.08 -35.63
CA ARG A 386 -29.42 -23.47 -35.42
C ARG A 386 -30.36 -23.73 -36.59
N VAL A 387 -29.86 -23.60 -37.82
CA VAL A 387 -30.64 -23.87 -39.03
C VAL A 387 -30.95 -25.37 -39.15
N LYS A 388 -29.98 -26.26 -38.91
CA LYS A 388 -30.22 -27.71 -38.90
C LYS A 388 -31.23 -28.14 -37.84
N ARG A 389 -31.13 -27.59 -36.62
CA ARG A 389 -32.10 -27.88 -35.54
C ARG A 389 -33.49 -27.41 -35.93
N PHE A 390 -33.61 -26.18 -36.44
CA PHE A 390 -34.89 -25.68 -36.92
C PHE A 390 -35.47 -26.55 -38.03
N LEU A 391 -34.66 -26.95 -39.02
CA LEU A 391 -35.11 -27.80 -40.11
C LEU A 391 -35.50 -29.21 -39.63
N ASN A 392 -34.81 -29.76 -38.63
CA ASN A 392 -35.19 -31.03 -38.02
C ASN A 392 -36.43 -30.94 -37.13
N ASP A 393 -36.77 -29.76 -36.62
CA ASP A 393 -37.97 -29.50 -35.81
C ASP A 393 -39.23 -29.27 -36.68
N LEU A 394 -39.10 -29.21 -38.01
CA LEU A 394 -40.23 -29.09 -38.95
C LEU A 394 -40.80 -30.46 -39.34
N GLU A 395 -42.13 -30.56 -39.47
CA GLU A 395 -42.76 -31.77 -39.99
C GLU A 395 -42.42 -31.97 -41.48
N TYR A 396 -42.17 -33.23 -41.88
CA TYR A 396 -41.75 -33.59 -43.25
C TYR A 396 -42.68 -33.02 -44.35
N LEU A 397 -43.98 -32.91 -44.06
CA LEU A 397 -44.99 -32.34 -44.97
C LEU A 397 -44.79 -30.83 -45.20
N GLU A 398 -44.34 -30.08 -44.19
CA GLU A 398 -44.08 -28.65 -44.29
C GLU A 398 -42.83 -28.37 -45.13
N LEU A 399 -41.76 -29.16 -44.93
CA LEU A 399 -40.53 -29.06 -45.73
C LEU A 399 -40.77 -29.40 -47.21
N LYS A 400 -41.60 -30.41 -47.50
CA LYS A 400 -41.92 -30.84 -48.86
C LYS A 400 -42.70 -29.77 -49.63
N ASN A 401 -43.61 -29.07 -48.96
CA ASN A 401 -44.38 -27.96 -49.53
C ASN A 401 -43.52 -26.72 -49.79
N ILE A 402 -42.50 -26.46 -48.97
CA ILE A 402 -41.62 -25.29 -49.06
C ILE A 402 -40.53 -25.43 -50.14
N ILE A 403 -40.04 -26.65 -50.41
CA ILE A 403 -38.89 -26.85 -51.30
C ILE A 403 -39.30 -27.08 -52.77
N ASN A 404 -40.54 -27.52 -53.04
CA ASN A 404 -41.16 -27.61 -54.38
C ASN A 404 -40.23 -28.17 -55.50
N ASP A 405 -39.29 -29.04 -55.17
CA ASP A 405 -38.34 -29.63 -56.13
C ASP A 405 -38.46 -31.15 -56.07
N LYS A 406 -38.79 -31.77 -57.21
CA LYS A 406 -38.97 -33.23 -57.36
C LYS A 406 -37.66 -34.03 -57.28
N SER A 407 -36.54 -33.37 -56.96
CA SER A 407 -35.20 -33.97 -56.94
C SER A 407 -34.67 -34.37 -55.55
N ILE A 408 -35.48 -34.27 -54.49
CA ILE A 408 -35.10 -34.79 -53.17
C ILE A 408 -35.47 -36.27 -53.14
N ASN A 409 -34.58 -37.11 -53.65
CA ASN A 409 -34.66 -38.56 -53.44
C ASN A 409 -34.59 -38.85 -51.92
N GLU A 410 -35.41 -39.79 -51.46
CA GLU A 410 -35.57 -40.19 -50.06
C GLU A 410 -34.25 -40.65 -49.39
N ASP A 411 -33.21 -40.95 -50.18
CA ASP A 411 -31.92 -41.47 -49.72
C ASP A 411 -30.81 -40.41 -49.52
N ASN A 412 -31.03 -39.14 -49.87
CA ASN A 412 -29.99 -38.10 -49.73
C ASN A 412 -30.17 -37.29 -48.43
N GLU A 413 -29.25 -37.46 -47.47
CA GLU A 413 -29.14 -36.62 -46.28
C GLU A 413 -29.28 -35.12 -46.63
N PHE A 414 -30.15 -34.42 -45.90
CA PHE A 414 -30.33 -32.97 -46.03
C PHE A 414 -29.03 -32.23 -45.65
N ARG A 415 -28.17 -31.93 -46.64
CA ARG A 415 -26.93 -31.18 -46.44
C ARG A 415 -27.11 -29.72 -46.82
N LEU A 416 -27.17 -28.84 -45.82
CA LEU A 416 -27.32 -27.38 -45.96
C LEU A 416 -26.36 -26.75 -46.99
N SER A 417 -25.14 -27.28 -47.10
CA SER A 417 -24.11 -26.85 -48.05
C SER A 417 -24.54 -26.98 -49.53
N ASN A 418 -25.40 -27.94 -49.86
CA ASN A 418 -25.89 -28.16 -51.23
C ASN A 418 -26.98 -27.15 -51.62
N PHE A 419 -27.70 -26.59 -50.65
CA PHE A 419 -28.74 -25.58 -50.90
C PHE A 419 -28.16 -24.17 -50.96
N LEU A 420 -27.10 -23.88 -50.21
CA LEU A 420 -26.41 -22.59 -50.20
C LEU A 420 -25.58 -22.32 -51.47
N SER A 421 -25.23 -23.35 -52.24
CA SER A 421 -24.51 -23.23 -53.51
C SER A 421 -25.39 -22.77 -54.68
N HIS A 422 -26.72 -22.85 -54.55
CA HIS A 422 -27.69 -22.41 -55.55
C HIS A 422 -28.07 -20.93 -55.37
N GLU A 423 -28.57 -20.27 -56.43
CA GLU A 423 -29.05 -18.88 -56.35
C GLU A 423 -30.26 -18.73 -55.40
N LYS A 424 -30.33 -17.62 -54.66
CA LYS A 424 -31.39 -17.30 -53.68
C LYS A 424 -32.81 -17.52 -54.24
N ASN A 425 -32.98 -17.30 -55.54
CA ASN A 425 -34.27 -17.36 -56.24
C ASN A 425 -34.88 -18.77 -56.29
N ARG A 426 -34.06 -19.84 -56.24
CA ARG A 426 -34.55 -21.23 -56.37
C ARG A 426 -35.30 -21.74 -55.13
N PHE A 427 -34.97 -21.21 -53.94
CA PHE A 427 -35.55 -21.64 -52.67
C PHE A 427 -36.03 -20.43 -51.85
N LYS A 428 -36.64 -19.45 -52.51
CA LYS A 428 -36.99 -18.15 -51.91
C LYS A 428 -37.90 -18.28 -50.68
N GLU A 429 -38.86 -19.20 -50.73
CA GLU A 429 -39.82 -19.48 -49.65
C GLU A 429 -39.15 -20.10 -48.41
N LEU A 430 -38.20 -21.03 -48.62
CA LEU A 430 -37.39 -21.62 -47.56
C LEU A 430 -36.55 -20.54 -46.85
N TRP A 431 -35.91 -19.65 -47.63
CA TRP A 431 -35.05 -18.62 -47.06
C TRP A 431 -35.84 -17.53 -46.32
N SER A 432 -37.02 -17.12 -46.80
CA SER A 432 -37.90 -16.21 -46.05
C SER A 432 -38.35 -16.83 -44.73
N TYR A 433 -38.65 -18.13 -44.73
CA TYR A 433 -39.11 -18.83 -43.53
C TYR A 433 -38.01 -18.96 -42.46
N ILE A 434 -36.76 -19.21 -42.90
CA ILE A 434 -35.59 -19.22 -42.03
C ILE A 434 -35.30 -17.80 -41.49
N GLU A 435 -35.43 -16.78 -42.33
CA GLU A 435 -35.19 -15.38 -41.98
C GLU A 435 -36.20 -14.89 -40.92
N ASP A 436 -37.49 -15.23 -41.06
CA ASP A 436 -38.56 -14.85 -40.12
C ASP A 436 -38.42 -15.53 -38.74
N LYS A 437 -38.00 -16.80 -38.70
CA LYS A 437 -37.88 -17.58 -37.46
C LYS A 437 -36.56 -17.38 -36.72
N ILE A 438 -35.45 -17.27 -37.45
CA ILE A 438 -34.09 -17.24 -36.86
C ILE A 438 -33.51 -15.81 -36.86
N GLY A 439 -34.04 -14.90 -37.68
CA GLY A 439 -33.61 -13.51 -37.80
C GLY A 439 -32.33 -13.33 -38.61
N ILE A 440 -32.04 -14.24 -39.55
CA ILE A 440 -30.76 -14.28 -40.28
C ILE A 440 -31.01 -14.32 -41.80
N THR A 441 -30.37 -13.40 -42.52
CA THR A 441 -30.47 -13.29 -43.97
C THR A 441 -29.71 -14.41 -44.69
N TYR A 442 -30.18 -14.80 -45.88
CA TYR A 442 -29.47 -15.75 -46.77
C TYR A 442 -28.02 -15.34 -47.04
N ILE A 443 -27.75 -14.04 -47.19
CA ILE A 443 -26.40 -13.51 -47.47
C ILE A 443 -25.47 -13.78 -46.28
N ASN A 444 -25.94 -13.53 -45.06
CA ASN A 444 -25.16 -13.78 -43.85
C ASN A 444 -24.88 -15.28 -43.65
N LEU A 445 -25.84 -16.16 -43.95
CA LEU A 445 -25.64 -17.62 -43.90
C LEU A 445 -24.66 -18.11 -44.97
N LYS A 446 -24.75 -17.58 -46.19
CA LYS A 446 -23.84 -17.92 -47.29
C LYS A 446 -22.41 -17.46 -47.00
N ASP A 447 -22.23 -16.26 -46.44
CA ASP A 447 -20.94 -15.76 -46.02
C ASP A 447 -20.37 -16.56 -44.84
N PHE A 448 -21.21 -16.96 -43.89
CA PHE A 448 -20.82 -17.82 -42.77
C PHE A 448 -20.32 -19.19 -43.25
N GLU A 449 -21.07 -19.87 -44.12
CA GLU A 449 -20.68 -21.18 -44.67
C GLU A 449 -19.42 -21.07 -45.55
N ARG A 450 -19.28 -20.00 -46.34
CA ARG A 450 -18.05 -19.73 -47.10
C ARG A 450 -16.85 -19.57 -46.18
N LYS A 451 -16.98 -18.78 -45.10
CA LYS A 451 -15.90 -18.61 -44.11
C LYS A 451 -15.57 -19.93 -43.42
N LYS A 452 -16.57 -20.73 -43.05
CA LYS A 452 -16.37 -22.07 -42.48
C LYS A 452 -15.60 -22.99 -43.42
N GLN A 453 -15.99 -23.07 -44.69
CA GLN A 453 -15.26 -23.88 -45.68
C GLN A 453 -13.81 -23.44 -45.85
N ILE A 454 -13.55 -22.13 -45.84
CA ILE A 454 -12.20 -21.58 -45.85
C ILE A 454 -11.45 -21.97 -44.56
N ILE A 455 -12.11 -21.88 -43.40
CA ILE A 455 -11.52 -22.24 -42.11
C ILE A 455 -11.12 -23.73 -42.11
N ASP A 456 -12.04 -24.62 -42.51
CA ASP A 456 -11.80 -26.06 -42.53
C ASP A 456 -10.70 -26.42 -43.53
N LYS A 457 -10.73 -25.86 -44.74
CA LYS A 457 -9.74 -26.15 -45.78
C LYS A 457 -8.34 -25.63 -45.42
N ILE A 458 -8.24 -24.46 -44.84
CA ILE A 458 -6.95 -23.78 -44.65
C ILE A 458 -6.35 -24.04 -43.27
N PHE A 459 -7.17 -24.06 -42.24
CA PHE A 459 -6.68 -24.18 -40.87
C PHE A 459 -6.69 -25.65 -40.42
N LEU A 460 -7.77 -26.39 -40.67
CA LEU A 460 -7.81 -27.81 -40.28
C LEU A 460 -7.02 -28.69 -41.26
N ASN A 461 -7.21 -28.53 -42.58
CA ASN A 461 -6.59 -29.43 -43.55
C ASN A 461 -5.17 -29.01 -43.99
N GLN A 462 -4.92 -27.73 -44.28
CA GLN A 462 -3.57 -27.29 -44.74
C GLN A 462 -2.58 -27.04 -43.61
N LEU A 463 -3.05 -26.56 -42.45
CA LEU A 463 -2.21 -26.33 -41.27
C LEU A 463 -2.28 -27.47 -40.25
N SER A 464 -3.04 -28.53 -40.53
CA SER A 464 -3.19 -29.72 -39.68
C SER A 464 -3.61 -29.40 -38.24
N LEU A 465 -4.50 -28.43 -38.05
CA LEU A 465 -5.04 -28.10 -36.73
C LEU A 465 -6.21 -29.02 -36.40
N ASN A 466 -6.29 -29.47 -35.15
CA ASN A 466 -7.23 -30.49 -34.69
C ASN A 466 -8.63 -29.94 -34.38
N SER A 467 -8.76 -28.65 -34.05
CA SER A 467 -10.05 -28.06 -33.65
C SER A 467 -10.13 -26.55 -33.83
N TYR A 468 -11.36 -26.00 -33.89
CA TYR A 468 -11.59 -24.55 -33.84
C TYR A 468 -11.07 -23.93 -32.53
N SER A 469 -11.16 -24.66 -31.41
CA SER A 469 -10.59 -24.25 -30.12
C SER A 469 -9.08 -24.06 -30.20
N GLN A 470 -8.37 -24.92 -30.95
CA GLN A 470 -6.93 -24.76 -31.19
C GLN A 470 -6.61 -23.49 -31.98
N ILE A 471 -7.45 -23.11 -32.95
CA ILE A 471 -7.27 -21.84 -33.70
C ILE A 471 -7.46 -20.63 -32.79
N LEU A 472 -8.48 -20.66 -31.92
CA LEU A 472 -8.71 -19.60 -30.93
C LEU A 472 -7.52 -19.45 -29.98
N PHE A 473 -6.99 -20.57 -29.51
CA PHE A 473 -5.82 -20.60 -28.65
C PHE A 473 -4.56 -20.05 -29.35
N ILE A 474 -4.31 -20.43 -30.62
CA ILE A 474 -3.17 -19.93 -31.40
C ILE A 474 -3.14 -18.40 -31.51
N MET A 475 -4.30 -17.76 -31.59
CA MET A 475 -4.37 -16.30 -31.63
C MET A 475 -3.81 -15.65 -30.36
N ASP A 476 -4.13 -16.25 -29.21
CA ASP A 476 -3.77 -15.75 -27.88
C ASP A 476 -2.47 -16.41 -27.35
N PHE A 477 -1.87 -17.33 -28.12
CA PHE A 477 -0.73 -18.15 -27.71
C PHE A 477 0.44 -17.33 -27.16
N ASN A 478 0.84 -16.27 -27.85
CA ASN A 478 1.96 -15.45 -27.41
C ASN A 478 1.69 -14.81 -26.04
N GLU A 479 0.48 -14.29 -25.83
CA GLU A 479 0.08 -13.65 -24.57
C GLU A 479 0.01 -14.68 -23.44
N ILE A 480 -0.54 -15.86 -23.70
CA ILE A 480 -0.62 -16.95 -22.72
C ILE A 480 0.77 -17.42 -22.34
N MET A 481 1.68 -17.61 -23.31
CA MET A 481 3.06 -17.99 -23.04
C MET A 481 3.81 -16.91 -22.28
N ASP A 482 3.64 -15.63 -22.64
CA ASP A 482 4.27 -14.52 -21.93
C ASP A 482 3.79 -14.44 -20.46
N ASN A 483 2.50 -14.67 -20.21
CA ASN A 483 1.94 -14.73 -18.86
C ASN A 483 2.46 -15.93 -18.07
N LEU A 484 2.51 -17.12 -18.67
CA LEU A 484 3.06 -18.32 -18.03
C LEU A 484 4.54 -18.14 -17.66
N VAL A 485 5.33 -17.60 -18.59
CA VAL A 485 6.77 -17.35 -18.37
C VAL A 485 6.97 -16.32 -17.26
N LYS A 486 6.22 -15.22 -17.28
CA LYS A 486 6.29 -14.19 -16.22
C LYS A 486 5.90 -14.77 -14.86
N ASP A 487 4.81 -15.53 -14.78
CA ASP A 487 4.38 -16.15 -13.53
C ASP A 487 5.44 -17.11 -12.99
N SER A 488 6.06 -17.93 -13.84
CA SER A 488 7.14 -18.84 -13.44
C SER A 488 8.40 -18.09 -13.02
N PHE A 489 8.79 -17.02 -13.73
CA PHE A 489 9.93 -16.19 -13.35
C PHE A 489 9.70 -15.54 -11.99
N PHE A 490 8.56 -14.90 -11.78
CA PHE A 490 8.24 -14.26 -10.50
C PHE A 490 8.09 -15.26 -9.36
N TYR A 491 7.63 -16.49 -9.64
CA TYR A 491 7.66 -17.56 -8.65
C TYR A 491 9.09 -17.91 -8.22
N LEU A 492 10.01 -18.08 -9.15
CA LEU A 492 11.42 -18.33 -8.81
C LEU A 492 12.05 -17.15 -8.07
N LEU A 493 11.74 -15.91 -8.50
CA LEU A 493 12.19 -14.71 -7.80
C LEU A 493 11.61 -14.63 -6.37
N SER A 494 10.35 -15.05 -6.17
CA SER A 494 9.71 -15.09 -4.84
C SER A 494 10.51 -15.92 -3.82
N LYS A 495 11.19 -16.97 -4.30
CA LYS A 495 12.01 -17.86 -3.48
C LYS A 495 13.31 -17.22 -3.00
N ILE A 496 13.85 -16.26 -3.76
CA ILE A 496 15.08 -15.47 -3.51
C ILE A 496 14.79 -14.21 -2.66
N LEU A 497 13.52 -13.80 -2.57
CA LEU A 497 13.10 -12.62 -1.83
C LEU A 497 12.66 -12.93 -0.41
N ARG A 498 12.87 -14.15 0.11
CA ARG A 498 12.30 -14.58 1.39
C ARG A 498 12.90 -13.81 2.55
N GLN A 499 14.22 -13.71 2.65
CA GLN A 499 14.87 -12.94 3.71
C GLN A 499 14.59 -11.43 3.58
N LEU A 500 14.57 -10.90 2.35
CA LEU A 500 14.20 -9.50 2.13
C LEU A 500 12.79 -9.21 2.65
N SER A 501 11.83 -10.09 2.36
CA SER A 501 10.47 -9.94 2.85
C SER A 501 10.36 -10.04 4.37
N ARG A 502 11.12 -10.92 5.02
CA ARG A 502 11.21 -11.01 6.50
C ARG A 502 11.78 -9.74 7.11
N ILE A 503 12.78 -9.13 6.47
CA ILE A 503 13.30 -7.82 6.88
C ILE A 503 12.18 -6.78 6.79
N ILE A 504 11.46 -6.69 5.66
CA ILE A 504 10.35 -5.72 5.53
C ILE A 504 9.26 -5.95 6.58
N GLU A 505 8.88 -7.21 6.83
CA GLU A 505 7.89 -7.56 7.85
C GLU A 505 8.37 -7.19 9.25
N SER A 506 9.68 -7.30 9.54
CA SER A 506 10.23 -6.93 10.84
C SER A 506 10.16 -5.41 11.07
N TYR A 507 10.38 -4.60 10.03
CA TYR A 507 10.17 -3.15 10.08
C TYR A 507 8.72 -2.83 10.44
N LEU A 508 7.76 -3.49 9.78
CA LEU A 508 6.34 -3.28 10.02
C LEU A 508 5.95 -3.70 11.43
N LYS A 509 6.37 -4.90 11.86
CA LYS A 509 6.04 -5.50 13.16
C LYS A 509 6.52 -4.62 14.32
N VAL A 510 7.77 -4.17 14.29
CA VAL A 510 8.32 -3.32 15.35
C VAL A 510 7.72 -1.90 15.31
N ALA A 511 7.45 -1.35 14.12
CA ALA A 511 6.84 -0.04 14.02
C ALA A 511 5.38 -0.01 14.52
N ASN A 512 4.62 -1.09 14.29
CA ASN A 512 3.24 -1.24 14.76
C ASN A 512 3.14 -1.36 16.29
N GLU A 513 4.23 -1.73 16.96
CA GLU A 513 4.29 -1.72 18.42
C GLU A 513 4.38 -0.30 18.99
N ARG A 514 4.88 0.69 18.25
CA ARG A 514 5.04 2.05 18.76
C ARG A 514 3.74 2.66 19.35
N PRO A 515 2.58 2.65 18.67
CA PRO A 515 1.32 3.10 19.26
C PRO A 515 0.98 2.40 20.58
N LEU A 516 1.24 1.09 20.68
CA LEU A 516 0.98 0.29 21.88
C LEU A 516 1.89 0.73 23.03
N PHE A 517 3.18 0.91 22.77
CA PHE A 517 4.16 1.41 23.74
C PHE A 517 3.83 2.82 24.21
N LEU A 518 3.40 3.72 23.29
CA LEU A 518 2.96 5.06 23.66
C LEU A 518 1.69 5.06 24.53
N MET A 519 0.74 4.15 24.27
CA MET A 519 -0.43 3.97 25.13
C MET A 519 -0.04 3.48 26.52
N ALA A 520 0.90 2.53 26.60
CA ALA A 520 1.43 2.00 27.85
C ALA A 520 2.15 3.09 28.67
N LEU A 521 3.06 3.85 28.05
CA LEU A 521 3.75 4.99 28.70
C LEU A 521 2.76 6.06 29.18
N LYS A 522 1.72 6.36 28.40
CA LYS A 522 0.68 7.31 28.81
C LYS A 522 -0.10 6.80 30.04
N LYS A 523 -0.38 5.50 30.12
CA LYS A 523 -1.02 4.90 31.30
C LYS A 523 -0.08 5.01 32.51
N MET A 524 1.21 4.68 32.34
CA MET A 524 2.26 4.81 33.35
C MET A 524 2.46 6.25 33.86
N MET A 525 2.35 7.28 33.02
CA MET A 525 2.47 8.68 33.46
C MET A 525 1.24 9.21 34.20
N ASN A 526 0.09 8.54 34.07
CA ASN A 526 -1.17 8.97 34.68
C ASN A 526 -1.52 8.22 35.97
N THR A 527 -0.71 7.25 36.40
CA THR A 527 -0.90 6.52 37.67
C THR A 527 -0.52 7.40 38.86
N THR A 528 -1.31 7.35 39.92
CA THR A 528 -1.01 8.00 41.22
C THR A 528 -0.06 7.14 42.05
N GLU A 529 0.53 7.70 43.13
CA GLU A 529 1.43 6.96 44.04
C GLU A 529 0.78 5.70 44.64
N SER A 530 -0.56 5.67 44.78
CA SER A 530 -1.32 4.50 45.23
C SER A 530 -1.41 3.34 44.22
N GLU A 531 -1.01 3.56 42.96
CA GLU A 531 -1.10 2.60 41.85
C GLU A 531 0.29 2.19 41.32
N GLU A 532 1.35 2.34 42.13
CA GLU A 532 2.73 2.00 41.75
C GLU A 532 2.89 0.56 41.22
N TRP A 533 2.09 -0.39 41.75
CA TRP A 533 2.06 -1.77 41.27
C TRP A 533 1.59 -1.89 39.81
N VAL A 534 0.70 -1.00 39.34
CA VAL A 534 0.23 -0.95 37.94
C VAL A 534 1.37 -0.48 37.03
N TRP A 535 2.15 0.48 37.51
CA TRP A 535 3.32 1.00 36.80
C TRP A 535 4.36 -0.10 36.58
N ILE A 536 4.74 -0.80 37.65
CA ILE A 536 5.69 -1.93 37.59
C ILE A 536 5.17 -3.03 36.66
N LYS A 537 3.88 -3.39 36.77
CA LYS A 537 3.28 -4.44 35.93
C LYS A 537 3.33 -4.09 34.43
N ILE A 538 3.03 -2.85 34.07
CA ILE A 538 3.06 -2.42 32.65
C ILE A 538 4.50 -2.40 32.14
N GLU A 539 5.45 -1.92 32.95
CA GLU A 539 6.87 -1.92 32.59
C GLU A 539 7.38 -3.34 32.33
N GLU A 540 7.07 -4.29 33.22
CA GLU A 540 7.43 -5.70 33.07
C GLU A 540 6.86 -6.29 31.77
N LEU A 541 5.58 -6.03 31.47
CA LEU A 541 4.96 -6.50 30.22
C LEU A 541 5.62 -5.90 28.97
N LEU A 542 6.06 -4.64 29.02
CA LEU A 542 6.80 -4.03 27.91
C LEU A 542 8.18 -4.69 27.74
N ILE A 543 8.88 -4.99 28.83
CA ILE A 543 10.20 -5.65 28.78
C ILE A 543 10.06 -7.06 28.24
N GLN A 544 9.09 -7.84 28.72
CA GLN A 544 8.83 -9.19 28.21
C GLN A 544 8.55 -9.18 26.71
N ARG A 545 7.79 -8.19 26.23
CA ARG A 545 7.53 -8.02 24.80
C ARG A 545 8.81 -7.66 24.02
N ILE A 546 9.65 -6.77 24.54
CA ILE A 546 10.96 -6.47 23.92
C ILE A 546 11.84 -7.71 23.87
N VAL A 547 11.91 -8.50 24.94
CA VAL A 547 12.73 -9.72 24.99
C VAL A 547 12.27 -10.72 23.94
N SER A 548 10.96 -10.92 23.80
CA SER A 548 10.40 -11.74 22.70
C SER A 548 10.81 -11.21 21.31
N ARG A 549 10.80 -9.88 21.10
CA ARG A 549 11.28 -9.27 19.86
C ARG A 549 12.80 -9.43 19.67
N GLN A 550 13.60 -9.36 20.74
CA GLN A 550 15.04 -9.60 20.68
C GLN A 550 15.32 -11.03 20.22
N GLU A 551 14.62 -12.02 20.78
CA GLU A 551 14.77 -13.44 20.38
C GLU A 551 14.50 -13.65 18.89
N GLU A 552 13.40 -13.10 18.39
CA GLU A 552 13.02 -13.17 16.97
C GLU A 552 14.07 -12.50 16.06
N LEU A 553 14.47 -11.27 16.40
CA LEU A 553 15.41 -10.49 15.58
C LEU A 553 16.85 -11.04 15.63
N VAL A 554 17.28 -11.62 16.76
CA VAL A 554 18.59 -12.27 16.87
C VAL A 554 18.71 -13.44 15.91
N ILE A 555 17.66 -14.27 15.83
CA ILE A 555 17.61 -15.37 14.87
C ILE A 555 17.61 -14.81 13.45
N LEU A 556 16.70 -13.88 13.13
CA LEU A 556 16.53 -13.33 11.79
C LEU A 556 17.79 -12.67 11.22
N TYR A 557 18.50 -11.88 12.02
CA TYR A 557 19.69 -11.14 11.59
C TYR A 557 21.01 -11.86 11.89
N ASN A 558 20.96 -13.09 12.43
CA ASN A 558 22.14 -13.84 12.86
C ASN A 558 23.06 -13.00 13.78
N ALA A 559 22.44 -12.34 14.76
CA ALA A 559 23.06 -11.24 15.50
C ALA A 559 23.35 -11.61 16.96
N GLU A 560 23.70 -12.87 17.26
CA GLU A 560 23.92 -13.35 18.64
C GLU A 560 24.91 -12.48 19.42
N ASN A 561 25.98 -12.02 18.76
CA ASN A 561 27.04 -11.19 19.34
C ASN A 561 26.92 -9.69 18.98
N GLN A 562 25.75 -9.23 18.53
CA GLN A 562 25.54 -7.85 18.10
C GLN A 562 24.38 -7.19 18.88
N PRO A 563 24.55 -6.97 20.19
CA PRO A 563 23.47 -6.49 21.06
C PRO A 563 22.95 -5.11 20.66
N PHE A 564 23.85 -4.23 20.21
CA PHE A 564 23.48 -2.87 19.81
C PHE A 564 22.78 -2.80 18.46
N LEU A 565 22.99 -3.78 17.57
CA LEU A 565 22.27 -3.84 16.29
C LEU A 565 20.78 -4.11 16.56
N ILE A 566 20.47 -5.14 17.35
CA ILE A 566 19.09 -5.55 17.65
C ILE A 566 18.35 -4.47 18.44
N ASN A 567 18.95 -4.01 19.54
CA ASN A 567 18.31 -3.02 20.41
C ASN A 567 18.29 -1.63 19.76
N GLY A 568 19.32 -1.30 18.96
CA GLY A 568 19.33 -0.10 18.12
C GLY A 568 18.23 -0.12 17.07
N PHE A 569 17.96 -1.27 16.45
CA PHE A 569 16.87 -1.44 15.48
C PHE A 569 15.50 -1.23 16.11
N ILE A 570 15.23 -1.86 17.25
CA ILE A 570 13.97 -1.68 17.98
C ILE A 570 13.78 -0.20 18.36
N LEU A 571 14.82 0.43 18.93
CA LEU A 571 14.76 1.85 19.31
C LEU A 571 14.57 2.77 18.10
N ALA A 572 15.23 2.49 16.98
CA ALA A 572 15.12 3.26 15.75
C ALA A 572 13.67 3.28 15.22
N ARG A 573 13.01 2.12 15.21
CA ARG A 573 11.61 2.00 14.75
C ARG A 573 10.60 2.60 15.72
N LEU A 574 10.84 2.51 17.04
CA LEU A 574 10.00 3.19 18.03
C LEU A 574 10.11 4.72 17.96
N THR A 575 11.29 5.25 17.58
CA THR A 575 11.56 6.70 17.57
C THR A 575 11.47 7.35 16.19
N ASN A 576 11.34 6.58 15.11
CA ASN A 576 11.49 7.01 13.70
C ASN A 576 12.84 7.70 13.44
N ARG A 577 13.92 7.16 14.00
CA ARG A 577 15.31 7.60 13.76
C ARG A 577 16.05 6.54 12.95
N SER A 578 17.22 6.88 12.44
CA SER A 578 18.04 5.91 11.72
C SER A 578 18.65 4.89 12.67
N LEU A 579 18.87 3.69 12.17
CA LEU A 579 19.54 2.59 12.86
C LEU A 579 20.93 3.03 13.32
N LYS A 580 21.69 3.68 12.45
CA LYS A 580 23.05 4.17 12.74
C LYS A 580 23.07 5.16 13.89
N TYR A 581 22.10 6.08 13.93
CA TYR A 581 21.93 7.00 15.05
C TYR A 581 21.65 6.25 16.36
N CYS A 582 20.74 5.28 16.35
CA CYS A 582 20.39 4.53 17.57
C CYS A 582 21.54 3.62 18.04
N ILE A 583 22.30 2.99 17.14
CA ILE A 583 23.51 2.23 17.50
C ILE A 583 24.52 3.16 18.19
N SER A 584 24.77 4.34 17.61
CA SER A 584 25.71 5.31 18.20
C SER A 584 25.30 5.79 19.59
N LYS A 585 23.99 5.81 19.90
CA LYS A 585 23.52 6.12 21.26
C LYS A 585 23.90 5.03 22.26
N TYR A 586 23.74 3.76 21.91
CA TYR A 586 24.15 2.68 22.80
C TYR A 586 25.67 2.64 23.03
N GLU A 587 26.45 3.04 22.02
CA GLU A 587 27.92 3.06 22.11
C GLU A 587 28.47 4.26 22.88
N ASN A 588 27.81 5.43 22.84
CA ASN A 588 28.39 6.67 23.35
C ASN A 588 27.62 7.29 24.54
N GLU A 589 26.34 7.01 24.70
CA GLU A 589 25.53 7.59 25.78
C GLU A 589 25.52 6.69 27.03
N GLU A 590 25.58 7.32 28.19
CA GLU A 590 25.42 6.66 29.49
C GLU A 590 24.11 5.86 29.54
N SER A 591 24.16 4.69 30.17
CA SER A 591 23.01 3.81 30.26
C SER A 591 22.13 4.15 31.45
N PRO A 592 20.81 4.33 31.24
CA PRO A 592 19.81 4.39 32.31
C PRO A 592 19.91 3.30 33.39
N LEU A 593 20.48 2.12 33.10
CA LEU A 593 20.69 1.07 34.10
C LEU A 593 21.59 1.52 35.26
N TYR A 594 22.54 2.40 34.99
CA TYR A 594 23.46 2.93 36.00
C TYR A 594 23.03 4.29 36.54
N GLU A 595 21.82 4.74 36.19
CA GLU A 595 21.26 5.99 36.68
C GLU A 595 21.24 5.97 38.22
N LYS A 596 21.78 7.04 38.85
CA LYS A 596 22.00 7.18 40.30
C LYS A 596 23.13 6.33 40.91
N ILE A 597 23.84 5.50 40.12
CA ILE A 597 25.03 4.75 40.57
C ILE A 597 26.30 5.43 40.05
N LYS A 598 26.49 5.46 38.73
CA LYS A 598 27.66 6.09 38.07
C LYS A 598 27.37 6.30 36.58
N PRO A 599 27.84 7.41 35.97
CA PRO A 599 27.79 7.62 34.52
C PRO A 599 28.67 6.59 33.80
N LEU A 600 28.08 5.46 33.38
CA LEU A 600 28.77 4.38 32.68
C LEU A 600 28.05 4.03 31.38
N ILE A 601 28.86 3.70 30.37
CA ILE A 601 28.42 3.21 29.07
C ILE A 601 28.29 1.69 29.12
N LEU A 602 27.35 1.13 28.37
CA LEU A 602 27.22 -0.33 28.23
C LEU A 602 28.41 -0.91 27.48
N LYS A 603 29.03 -1.94 28.04
CA LYS A 603 30.10 -2.67 27.36
C LYS A 603 29.51 -3.74 26.47
N LYS A 604 29.69 -3.60 25.15
CA LYS A 604 29.20 -4.54 24.13
C LYS A 604 29.59 -5.99 24.42
N ASP A 605 30.82 -6.21 24.88
CA ASP A 605 31.40 -7.55 25.09
C ASP A 605 30.81 -8.31 26.30
N LEU A 606 30.11 -7.61 27.19
CA LEU A 606 29.58 -8.19 28.43
C LEU A 606 28.09 -8.49 28.38
N ILE A 607 27.42 -8.20 27.27
CA ILE A 607 25.96 -8.20 27.19
C ILE A 607 25.49 -9.04 26.02
N SER A 608 24.60 -9.97 26.31
CA SER A 608 23.88 -10.77 25.30
C SER A 608 22.91 -9.88 24.51
N SER A 609 22.74 -10.20 23.22
CA SER A 609 21.76 -9.54 22.37
C SER A 609 20.32 -9.71 22.84
N ILE A 610 20.06 -10.81 23.55
CA ILE A 610 18.83 -11.06 24.30
C ILE A 610 19.13 -10.76 25.77
N SER A 611 18.55 -9.69 26.30
CA SER A 611 18.80 -9.27 27.67
C SER A 611 17.65 -8.43 28.22
N TYR A 612 17.15 -8.83 29.38
CA TYR A 612 16.22 -8.04 30.18
C TYR A 612 16.78 -6.63 30.47
N CYS A 613 18.06 -6.53 30.80
CA CYS A 613 18.72 -5.26 31.10
C CYS A 613 18.69 -4.30 29.90
N LEU A 614 18.96 -4.81 28.69
CA LEU A 614 18.85 -4.00 27.47
C LEU A 614 17.40 -3.62 27.17
N GLY A 615 16.44 -4.51 27.46
CA GLY A 615 15.02 -4.20 27.34
C GLY A 615 14.60 -3.03 28.24
N PHE A 616 15.03 -3.04 29.51
CA PHE A 616 14.82 -1.93 30.43
C PHE A 616 15.50 -0.64 29.96
N ASP A 617 16.77 -0.71 29.56
CA ASP A 617 17.54 0.44 29.05
C ASP A 617 16.85 1.09 27.83
N LEU A 618 16.34 0.26 26.92
CA LEU A 618 15.61 0.68 25.73
C LEU A 618 14.34 1.45 26.09
N ILE A 619 13.51 0.92 27.02
CA ILE A 619 12.29 1.60 27.46
C ILE A 619 12.61 2.95 28.07
N LYS A 620 13.62 3.04 28.94
CA LYS A 620 14.01 4.31 29.57
C LYS A 620 14.53 5.33 28.57
N ARG A 621 15.35 4.91 27.61
CA ARG A 621 15.78 5.78 26.50
C ARG A 621 14.59 6.26 25.67
N PHE A 622 13.64 5.37 25.37
CA PHE A 622 12.42 5.72 24.63
C PHE A 622 11.55 6.73 25.40
N GLU A 623 11.34 6.50 26.71
CA GLU A 623 10.61 7.40 27.61
C GLU A 623 11.26 8.79 27.66
N GLN A 624 12.59 8.85 27.83
CA GLN A 624 13.34 10.10 27.83
C GLN A 624 13.16 10.86 26.50
N MET A 625 13.26 10.19 25.36
CA MET A 625 13.11 10.82 24.04
C MET A 625 11.68 11.35 23.80
N GLU A 626 10.64 10.58 24.15
CA GLU A 626 9.27 11.06 24.02
C GLU A 626 8.98 12.21 25.01
N SER A 627 9.58 12.21 26.20
CA SER A 627 9.49 13.34 27.13
C SER A 627 10.11 14.63 26.55
N LEU A 628 11.26 14.53 25.89
CA LEU A 628 11.93 15.64 25.21
C LEU A 628 11.06 16.16 24.06
N ARG A 629 10.52 15.25 23.23
CA ARG A 629 9.61 15.60 22.13
C ARG A 629 8.34 16.29 22.62
N HIS A 630 7.77 15.86 23.74
CA HIS A 630 6.62 16.52 24.36
C HIS A 630 6.96 17.93 24.85
N LYS A 631 8.15 18.13 25.44
CA LYS A 631 8.65 19.46 25.84
C LYS A 631 8.86 20.37 24.63
N GLU A 632 9.46 19.88 23.54
CA GLU A 632 9.65 20.64 22.30
C GLU A 632 8.33 21.05 21.65
N LYS A 633 7.35 20.12 21.57
CA LYS A 633 6.01 20.43 21.04
C LYS A 633 5.30 21.49 21.88
N LYS A 634 5.45 21.47 23.21
CA LYS A 634 4.91 22.52 24.09
C LYS A 634 5.57 23.86 23.81
N LYS A 635 6.90 23.92 23.71
CA LYS A 635 7.65 25.14 23.33
C LYS A 635 7.19 25.71 21.99
N LEU A 636 7.09 24.87 20.96
CA LEU A 636 6.60 25.29 19.62
C LEU A 636 5.16 25.81 19.67
N LYS A 637 4.29 25.21 20.48
CA LYS A 637 2.90 25.67 20.66
C LYS A 637 2.87 27.02 21.37
N GLU A 638 3.69 27.21 22.39
CA GLU A 638 3.86 28.48 23.11
C GLU A 638 4.41 29.57 22.20
N GLU A 639 5.42 29.27 21.35
CA GLU A 639 5.95 30.21 20.36
C GLU A 639 4.92 30.60 19.30
N LYS A 640 4.14 29.63 18.80
CA LYS A 640 3.03 29.90 17.88
C LYS A 640 1.97 30.79 18.56
N HIS A 641 1.67 30.55 19.83
CA HIS A 641 0.74 31.37 20.60
C HIS A 641 1.29 32.79 20.80
N LYS A 642 2.56 32.93 21.19
CA LYS A 642 3.25 34.23 21.31
C LYS A 642 3.24 35.00 19.98
N LYS A 643 3.57 34.36 18.85
CA LYS A 643 3.51 34.97 17.52
C LYS A 643 2.08 35.40 17.13
N GLN A 644 1.07 34.62 17.50
CA GLN A 644 -0.34 35.00 17.30
C GLN A 644 -0.75 36.17 18.19
N ASP A 645 -0.33 36.20 19.45
CA ASP A 645 -0.61 37.29 20.38
C ASP A 645 0.10 38.58 19.97
N GLU A 646 1.34 38.49 19.47
CA GLU A 646 2.05 39.61 18.85
C GLU A 646 1.35 40.12 17.60
N LYS A 647 0.84 39.24 16.74
CA LYS A 647 0.00 39.64 15.59
C LYS A 647 -1.27 40.33 16.06
N LYS A 648 -1.96 39.81 17.08
CA LYS A 648 -3.15 40.45 17.68
C LYS A 648 -2.81 41.81 18.29
N LYS A 649 -1.69 41.94 19.00
CA LYS A 649 -1.20 43.22 19.55
C LYS A 649 -0.90 44.22 18.44
N LYS A 650 -0.17 43.82 17.39
CA LYS A 650 0.10 44.66 16.21
C LYS A 650 -1.17 45.08 15.46
N ILE A 651 -2.19 44.21 15.39
CA ILE A 651 -3.51 44.55 14.84
C ILE A 651 -4.22 45.56 15.73
N ARG A 652 -4.22 45.38 17.06
CA ARG A 652 -4.79 46.33 18.02
C ARG A 652 -4.08 47.70 17.97
N GLU A 653 -2.76 47.73 17.86
CA GLU A 653 -1.98 48.97 17.68
C GLU A 653 -2.34 49.68 16.36
N LYS A 654 -2.46 48.94 15.26
CA LYS A 654 -2.96 49.49 13.98
C LYS A 654 -4.40 50.00 14.07
N GLN A 655 -5.26 49.37 14.88
CA GLN A 655 -6.62 49.82 15.12
C GLN A 655 -6.70 51.03 16.06
N LYS A 656 -5.76 51.21 16.99
CA LYS A 656 -5.65 52.42 17.83
C LYS A 656 -5.34 53.67 16.99
N ASN A 657 -4.51 53.55 15.94
CA ASN A 657 -4.25 54.63 14.98
C ASN A 657 -5.44 54.87 14.00
N ASN A 658 -6.39 53.92 13.99
CA ASN A 658 -7.61 53.74 13.20
C ASN A 658 -8.84 54.64 13.40
N THR A 659 -8.95 55.27 14.58
CA THR A 659 -10.25 55.43 15.28
C THR A 659 -11.22 56.44 14.65
N LEU A 660 -10.70 57.43 13.90
CA LEU A 660 -11.49 58.51 13.28
C LEU A 660 -11.91 58.21 11.82
N ASN A 661 -11.27 57.24 11.15
CA ASN A 661 -11.44 57.03 9.71
C ASN A 661 -12.85 56.55 9.32
N TRP A 662 -13.49 55.73 10.16
CA TRP A 662 -14.84 55.24 9.87
C TRP A 662 -15.87 56.35 9.90
N ILE A 663 -15.85 57.20 10.94
CA ILE A 663 -16.83 58.27 11.12
C ILE A 663 -16.65 59.35 10.05
N GLU A 664 -15.41 59.64 9.65
CA GLU A 664 -15.11 60.53 8.53
C GLU A 664 -15.70 60.00 7.21
N ARG A 665 -15.51 58.71 6.89
CA ARG A 665 -16.11 58.06 5.71
C ARG A 665 -17.63 58.06 5.76
N ARG A 666 -18.23 57.84 6.94
CA ARG A 666 -19.69 57.84 7.10
C ARG A 666 -20.28 59.23 6.88
N ILE A 667 -19.66 60.27 7.43
CA ILE A 667 -20.09 61.66 7.27
C ILE A 667 -19.93 62.11 5.80
N THR A 668 -18.76 61.88 5.20
CA THR A 668 -18.47 62.25 3.80
C THR A 668 -19.41 61.55 2.83
N SER A 669 -19.57 60.22 2.93
CA SER A 669 -20.48 59.47 2.06
C SER A 669 -21.93 59.94 2.20
N SER A 670 -22.41 60.20 3.41
CA SER A 670 -23.80 60.61 3.63
C SER A 670 -24.07 62.03 3.12
N LEU A 671 -23.21 62.99 3.43
CA LEU A 671 -23.39 64.40 3.02
C LEU A 671 -23.08 64.66 1.54
N MET A 672 -22.28 63.83 0.87
CA MET A 672 -22.06 63.91 -0.58
C MET A 672 -23.19 63.23 -1.36
N ARG A 673 -23.62 62.03 -0.94
CA ARG A 673 -24.61 61.23 -1.68
C ARG A 673 -26.04 61.73 -1.57
N ILE A 674 -26.37 62.54 -0.56
CA ILE A 674 -27.75 63.02 -0.37
C ILE A 674 -28.31 63.83 -1.54
N ASN A 675 -27.44 64.35 -2.41
CA ASN A 675 -27.81 65.12 -3.61
C ASN A 675 -27.75 64.30 -4.91
N SER A 676 -27.37 63.03 -4.86
CA SER A 676 -27.22 62.20 -6.05
C SER A 676 -28.56 61.62 -6.53
N THR A 677 -28.77 61.60 -7.84
CA THR A 677 -30.00 61.13 -8.48
C THR A 677 -30.17 59.62 -8.28
N GLY A 678 -31.32 59.20 -7.73
CA GLY A 678 -31.68 57.77 -7.58
C GLY A 678 -31.44 57.17 -6.19
N ILE A 679 -30.90 57.91 -5.21
CA ILE A 679 -30.71 57.42 -3.84
C ILE A 679 -31.91 57.76 -2.96
N ASN A 680 -32.42 56.78 -2.20
CA ASN A 680 -33.41 57.02 -1.16
C ASN A 680 -32.75 57.68 0.07
N PRO A 681 -33.11 58.92 0.45
CA PRO A 681 -32.52 59.63 1.58
C PRO A 681 -32.62 58.87 2.91
N ASN A 682 -33.63 58.01 3.05
CA ASN A 682 -33.84 57.23 4.28
C ASN A 682 -32.71 56.22 4.55
N GLN A 683 -31.95 55.83 3.53
CA GLN A 683 -30.80 54.93 3.68
C GLN A 683 -29.55 55.65 4.21
N LEU A 684 -29.51 56.98 4.15
CA LEU A 684 -28.38 57.79 4.59
C LEU A 684 -28.51 58.28 6.04
N TYR A 685 -29.71 58.23 6.63
CA TYR A 685 -29.92 58.56 8.04
C TYR A 685 -29.23 57.58 8.97
N TRP A 686 -28.94 58.07 10.18
CA TRP A 686 -28.25 57.35 11.23
C TRP A 686 -29.05 56.15 11.73
N GLN A 687 -28.42 54.97 11.74
CA GLN A 687 -29.06 53.73 12.19
C GLN A 687 -28.51 53.26 13.55
N GLU A 688 -29.20 52.28 14.17
CA GLU A 688 -28.71 51.64 15.40
C GLU A 688 -27.34 50.99 15.23
N LYS A 689 -27.07 50.42 14.04
CA LYS A 689 -25.75 49.86 13.69
C LYS A 689 -24.65 50.93 13.69
N ASP A 690 -24.94 52.12 13.17
CA ASP A 690 -23.99 53.26 13.18
C ASP A 690 -23.69 53.70 14.61
N THR A 691 -24.71 53.73 15.47
CA THR A 691 -24.54 54.07 16.90
C THR A 691 -23.61 53.10 17.60
N LYS A 692 -23.75 51.79 17.36
CA LYS A 692 -22.89 50.76 17.96
C LYS A 692 -21.44 50.90 17.50
N ILE A 693 -21.20 51.00 16.19
CA ILE A 693 -19.85 51.12 15.62
C ILE A 693 -19.16 52.41 16.08
N THR A 694 -19.89 53.52 16.13
CA THR A 694 -19.34 54.80 16.60
C THR A 694 -19.04 54.77 18.09
N ALA A 695 -19.88 54.13 18.90
CA ALA A 695 -19.62 53.96 20.33
C ALA A 695 -18.35 53.13 20.59
N ASP A 696 -18.15 52.05 19.83
CA ASP A 696 -16.93 51.24 19.91
C ASP A 696 -15.68 52.08 19.54
N ASN A 697 -15.77 52.93 18.50
CA ASN A 697 -14.68 53.81 18.09
C ASN A 697 -14.37 54.91 19.12
N ILE A 698 -15.40 55.55 19.71
CA ILE A 698 -15.22 56.57 20.77
C ILE A 698 -14.59 55.93 22.01
N LYS A 699 -15.03 54.73 22.40
CA LYS A 699 -14.44 53.97 23.51
C LYS A 699 -12.96 53.72 23.26
N LEU A 700 -12.62 53.15 22.10
CA LEU A 700 -11.22 52.89 21.71
C LEU A 700 -10.38 54.17 21.62
N HIS A 701 -10.98 55.30 21.22
CA HIS A 701 -10.30 56.59 21.17
C HIS A 701 -10.04 57.16 22.57
N SER A 702 -10.95 56.95 23.52
CA SER A 702 -10.79 57.35 24.93
C SER A 702 -9.73 56.53 25.71
N GLU A 703 -9.23 55.43 25.11
CA GLU A 703 -8.16 54.59 25.65
C GLU A 703 -6.76 54.98 25.10
N GLN A 704 -6.67 56.08 24.35
CA GLN A 704 -5.39 56.65 23.90
C GLN A 704 -4.70 57.44 25.03
N GLU A 705 -3.43 57.81 24.84
CA GLU A 705 -2.68 58.59 25.84
C GLU A 705 -3.29 60.00 26.01
N GLY A 706 -3.89 60.28 27.17
CA GLY A 706 -4.52 61.57 27.47
C GLY A 706 -5.65 61.46 28.50
N PHE A 707 -6.22 62.59 28.88
CA PHE A 707 -7.38 62.62 29.78
C PHE A 707 -8.63 62.13 29.03
N PRO A 708 -9.32 61.05 29.49
CA PRO A 708 -10.39 60.41 28.72
C PRO A 708 -11.54 61.35 28.30
N LEU A 709 -11.88 62.32 29.15
CA LEU A 709 -12.90 63.34 28.85
C LEU A 709 -12.49 64.22 27.66
N ASP A 710 -11.21 64.61 27.59
CA ASP A 710 -10.71 65.43 26.49
C ASP A 710 -10.70 64.63 25.20
N LEU A 711 -10.23 63.37 25.22
CA LEU A 711 -10.25 62.49 24.05
C LEU A 711 -11.66 62.24 23.51
N MET A 712 -12.64 61.97 24.39
CA MET A 712 -14.04 61.83 23.96
C MET A 712 -14.60 63.13 23.39
N SER A 713 -14.18 64.28 23.95
CA SER A 713 -14.57 65.59 23.45
C SER A 713 -13.93 65.89 22.10
N ASP A 714 -12.69 65.49 21.89
CA ASP A 714 -11.94 65.69 20.66
C ASP A 714 -12.48 64.82 19.52
N TYR A 715 -12.85 63.57 19.80
CA TYR A 715 -13.60 62.75 18.84
C TYR A 715 -14.90 63.45 18.43
N PHE A 716 -15.67 63.96 19.40
CA PHE A 716 -16.92 64.65 19.10
C PHE A 716 -16.66 65.94 18.30
N ASN A 717 -15.67 66.75 18.69
CA ASN A 717 -15.27 67.95 17.97
C ASN A 717 -14.89 67.65 16.52
N PHE A 718 -14.04 66.64 16.28
CA PHE A 718 -13.64 66.21 14.94
C PHE A 718 -14.83 65.89 14.05
N THR A 719 -15.82 65.14 14.58
CA THR A 719 -17.03 64.81 13.80
C THR A 719 -17.83 66.06 13.41
N ILE A 720 -17.92 67.03 14.31
CA ILE A 720 -18.65 68.28 14.07
C ILE A 720 -17.90 69.16 13.06
N GLU A 721 -16.58 69.26 13.17
CA GLU A 721 -15.75 69.99 12.21
C GLU A 721 -15.85 69.40 10.80
N LYS A 722 -15.88 68.07 10.67
CA LYS A 722 -16.08 67.40 9.38
C LYS A 722 -17.48 67.62 8.80
N ILE A 723 -18.52 67.67 9.64
CA ILE A 723 -19.86 68.06 9.17
C ILE A 723 -19.85 69.52 8.69
N LYS A 724 -19.19 70.42 9.43
CA LYS A 724 -19.08 71.84 9.11
C LYS A 724 -18.32 72.09 7.79
N SER A 725 -17.25 71.34 7.54
CA SER A 725 -16.47 71.50 6.30
C SER A 725 -17.26 71.08 5.06
N LEU A 726 -18.12 70.07 5.18
CA LEU A 726 -18.96 69.57 4.08
C LEU A 726 -20.30 70.31 3.94
N TYR A 727 -20.68 71.11 4.93
CA TYR A 727 -21.87 71.94 4.92
C TYR A 727 -21.71 73.19 5.82
N PRO A 728 -21.08 74.26 5.30
CA PRO A 728 -20.70 75.44 6.09
C PRO A 728 -21.87 76.24 6.69
N ASP A 729 -23.03 76.22 6.03
CA ASP A 729 -24.19 77.06 6.38
C ASP A 729 -24.97 76.56 7.62
N LEU A 730 -24.57 75.43 8.20
CA LEU A 730 -25.26 74.83 9.34
C LEU A 730 -24.77 75.40 10.68
N LYS A 731 -25.70 75.88 11.51
CA LYS A 731 -25.42 76.26 12.90
C LYS A 731 -25.12 75.01 13.74
N LEU A 732 -23.82 74.77 13.99
CA LEU A 732 -23.30 73.67 14.80
C LEU A 732 -22.82 74.17 16.19
N PRO A 733 -22.78 73.31 17.22
CA PRO A 733 -22.31 73.69 18.56
C PRO A 733 -20.83 74.09 18.54
N SER A 734 -20.45 75.08 19.36
CA SER A 734 -19.05 75.48 19.56
C SER A 734 -18.28 74.44 20.37
N GLN A 735 -16.94 74.47 20.27
CA GLN A 735 -16.05 73.56 20.99
C GLN A 735 -16.27 73.57 22.52
N GLU A 736 -16.47 74.75 23.10
CA GLU A 736 -16.81 74.90 24.53
C GLU A 736 -18.14 74.23 24.88
N LYS A 737 -19.13 74.34 24.00
CA LYS A 737 -20.44 73.69 24.19
C LYS A 737 -20.31 72.18 24.10
N ILE A 738 -19.47 71.65 23.21
CA ILE A 738 -19.19 70.22 23.08
C ILE A 738 -18.51 69.69 24.35
N LYS A 739 -17.45 70.36 24.83
CA LYS A 739 -16.78 70.01 26.10
C LYS A 739 -17.73 70.06 27.31
N SER A 740 -18.63 71.04 27.37
CA SER A 740 -19.64 71.10 28.44
C SER A 740 -20.66 69.96 28.35
N LEU A 741 -20.98 69.50 27.14
CA LEU A 741 -21.95 68.42 26.89
C LEU A 741 -21.34 67.06 27.20
N THR A 742 -20.09 66.80 26.80
CA THR A 742 -19.37 65.58 27.14
C THR A 742 -19.15 65.49 28.63
N LYS A 743 -18.74 66.59 29.28
CA LYS A 743 -18.61 66.68 30.74
C LYS A 743 -19.91 66.32 31.46
N LYS A 744 -21.05 66.88 31.04
CA LYS A 744 -22.37 66.54 31.61
C LYS A 744 -22.74 65.06 31.44
N ILE A 745 -22.42 64.44 30.30
CA ILE A 745 -22.69 63.01 30.06
C ILE A 745 -21.83 62.15 30.98
N VAL A 746 -20.54 62.47 31.08
CA VAL A 746 -19.58 61.76 31.94
C VAL A 746 -19.98 61.89 33.41
N GLU A 747 -20.26 63.11 33.88
CA GLU A 747 -20.71 63.36 35.25
C GLU A 747 -22.02 62.63 35.57
N LYS A 748 -23.01 62.68 34.67
CA LYS A 748 -24.27 61.95 34.86
C LYS A 748 -24.04 60.44 34.99
N THR A 749 -23.25 59.85 34.10
CA THR A 749 -23.03 58.39 34.09
C THR A 749 -22.23 57.93 35.31
N LEU A 750 -21.26 58.73 35.75
CA LEU A 750 -20.45 58.41 36.94
C LEU A 750 -21.18 58.68 38.25
N THR A 751 -21.98 59.74 38.33
CA THR A 751 -22.83 60.04 39.52
C THR A 751 -23.88 58.95 39.75
N GLU A 752 -24.42 58.31 38.69
CA GLU A 752 -25.33 57.17 38.81
C GLU A 752 -24.70 55.99 39.59
N ARG A 753 -23.38 55.79 39.48
CA ARG A 753 -22.64 54.78 40.26
C ARG A 753 -22.15 55.32 41.61
N LEU A 754 -21.42 56.44 41.57
CA LEU A 754 -20.67 56.97 42.71
C LEU A 754 -21.57 57.64 43.75
N LYS A 755 -22.79 58.06 43.37
CA LYS A 755 -23.74 58.81 44.20
C LYS A 755 -23.20 60.16 44.73
N HIS A 756 -22.06 60.63 44.22
CA HIS A 756 -21.49 61.97 44.43
C HIS A 756 -20.89 62.50 43.12
N GLN A 757 -20.51 63.78 43.09
CA GLN A 757 -19.82 64.36 41.93
C GLN A 757 -18.43 63.72 41.77
N PRO A 758 -18.06 63.29 40.56
CA PRO A 758 -16.81 62.58 40.34
C PRO A 758 -15.61 63.54 40.34
N ASP A 759 -14.55 63.16 41.04
CA ASP A 759 -13.28 63.88 41.02
C ASP A 759 -12.44 63.53 39.78
N LYS A 760 -11.42 64.35 39.49
CA LYS A 760 -10.56 64.17 38.29
C LYS A 760 -9.94 62.76 38.20
N THR A 761 -9.52 62.20 39.32
CA THR A 761 -8.94 60.86 39.42
C THR A 761 -9.96 59.75 39.15
N GLU A 762 -11.24 59.98 39.45
CA GLU A 762 -12.32 59.04 39.19
C GLU A 762 -12.76 59.06 37.73
N ILE A 763 -12.63 60.22 37.07
CA ILE A 763 -12.81 60.38 35.63
C ILE A 763 -11.67 59.71 34.84
N GLU A 764 -10.44 59.68 35.38
CA GLU A 764 -9.34 58.92 34.76
C GLU A 764 -9.56 57.41 34.86
N ASN A 765 -10.09 56.94 36.00
CA ASN A 765 -10.31 55.53 36.32
C ASN A 765 -11.72 55.01 35.96
N MET A 766 -12.36 55.55 34.91
CA MET A 766 -13.67 55.07 34.45
C MET A 766 -13.63 53.59 34.05
N LEU A 767 -14.63 52.81 34.48
CA LEU A 767 -14.77 51.40 34.14
C LEU A 767 -15.14 51.23 32.67
N ASP A 768 -14.80 50.07 32.14
CA ASP A 768 -14.97 49.74 30.72
C ASP A 768 -16.43 49.78 30.23
N GLY A 769 -17.38 49.43 31.12
CA GLY A 769 -18.81 49.53 30.87
C GLY A 769 -19.33 50.98 30.83
N GLU A 770 -18.76 51.86 31.65
CA GLU A 770 -19.13 53.29 31.73
C GLU A 770 -18.63 54.03 30.50
N ARG A 771 -17.38 53.77 30.10
CA ARG A 771 -16.81 54.30 28.87
C ARG A 771 -17.68 53.96 27.66
N TYR A 772 -18.20 52.73 27.59
CA TYR A 772 -19.11 52.33 26.52
C TYR A 772 -20.46 53.04 26.58
N GLN A 773 -21.05 53.19 27.77
CA GLN A 773 -22.34 53.88 27.95
C GLN A 773 -22.25 55.37 27.58
N ILE A 774 -21.19 56.05 28.05
CA ILE A 774 -20.88 57.44 27.68
C ILE A 774 -20.68 57.56 26.16
N SER A 775 -19.89 56.65 25.57
CA SER A 775 -19.64 56.62 24.13
C SER A 775 -20.91 56.43 23.31
N LYS A 776 -21.85 55.59 23.78
CA LYS A 776 -23.15 55.36 23.15
C LYS A 776 -24.03 56.60 23.19
N GLU A 777 -24.07 57.32 24.32
CA GLU A 777 -24.80 58.59 24.41
C GLU A 777 -24.22 59.66 23.47
N ILE A 778 -22.88 59.79 23.41
CA ILE A 778 -22.20 60.71 22.49
C ILE A 778 -22.49 60.33 21.03
N ALA A 779 -22.37 59.05 20.66
CA ALA A 779 -22.68 58.55 19.31
C ALA A 779 -24.12 58.87 18.89
N SER A 780 -25.09 58.71 19.80
CA SER A 780 -26.49 59.05 19.51
C SER A 780 -26.69 60.55 19.22
N LYS A 781 -25.94 61.42 19.91
CA LYS A 781 -25.98 62.87 19.68
C LYS A 781 -25.33 63.26 18.36
N ILE A 782 -24.20 62.64 18.01
CA ILE A 782 -23.55 62.81 16.70
C ILE A 782 -24.54 62.43 15.59
N GLY A 783 -25.21 61.28 15.71
CA GLY A 783 -26.22 60.83 14.75
C GLY A 783 -27.34 61.84 14.54
N ARG A 784 -27.93 62.37 15.62
CA ARG A 784 -28.98 63.41 15.54
C ARG A 784 -28.50 64.68 14.83
N ILE A 785 -27.24 65.07 15.05
CA ILE A 785 -26.67 66.26 14.41
C ILE A 785 -26.44 66.00 12.91
N LEU A 786 -25.92 64.82 12.56
CA LEU A 786 -25.74 64.43 11.17
C LEU A 786 -27.07 64.32 10.43
N ASP A 787 -28.10 63.71 11.02
CA ASP A 787 -29.43 63.60 10.42
C ASP A 787 -30.07 64.97 10.19
N LYS A 788 -29.89 65.90 11.14
CA LYS A 788 -30.33 67.30 10.97
C LYS A 788 -29.57 67.99 9.84
N ALA A 789 -28.27 67.74 9.71
CA ALA A 789 -27.45 68.25 8.61
C ALA A 789 -27.91 67.69 7.26
N LEU A 790 -28.17 66.39 7.18
CA LEU A 790 -28.69 65.71 5.99
C LEU A 790 -30.06 66.25 5.59
N TYR A 791 -31.00 66.34 6.53
CA TYR A 791 -32.35 66.84 6.27
C TYR A 791 -32.34 68.30 5.79
N THR A 792 -31.54 69.17 6.43
CA THR A 792 -31.45 70.59 6.03
C THR A 792 -30.80 70.75 4.66
N LYS A 793 -29.74 69.99 4.37
CA LYS A 793 -29.07 69.99 3.06
C LYS A 793 -30.00 69.48 1.94
N PHE A 794 -30.74 68.40 2.19
CA PHE A 794 -31.73 67.87 1.26
C PHE A 794 -32.88 68.85 0.99
N LYS A 795 -33.40 69.51 2.04
CA LYS A 795 -34.50 70.48 1.92
C LYS A 795 -34.08 71.74 1.16
N ASN A 796 -32.86 72.25 1.39
CA ASN A 796 -32.36 73.44 0.72
C ASN A 796 -32.12 73.20 -0.79
N ASN A 797 -31.71 71.99 -1.17
CA ASN A 797 -31.52 71.62 -2.58
C ASN A 797 -32.81 71.28 -3.34
N ARG A 798 -33.95 71.10 -2.67
CA ARG A 798 -35.28 71.05 -3.31
C ARG A 798 -35.93 72.43 -3.48
N ARG A 799 -35.39 73.46 -2.82
CA ARG A 799 -35.88 74.86 -2.88
C ARG A 799 -35.10 75.72 -3.87
N ARG A 800 -33.87 75.32 -4.22
CA ARG A 800 -33.15 75.75 -5.42
C ARG A 800 -33.56 74.85 -6.57
#